data_AF-A0A8C5CTY8-F1
#
_entry.id   AF-A0A8C5CTY8-F1
#
_cell.length_a   1.000
_cell.length_b   1.000
_cell.length_c   1.000
_cell.angle_alpha   90.00
_cell.angle_beta   90.00
_cell.angle_gamma   90.00
#
_symmetry.space_group_name_H-M   'P 1'
#
loop_
_entity.id
_entity.type
_entity.pdbx_description
1 polymer ?
#
loop_
_entity_poly.entity_id
_entity_poly.type
_entity_poly.pdbx_seq_one_letter_code
_entity_poly.pdbx_strand_id
1 'polypeptide(L)'
;VAKNHCPPLLWDIDQQAQRSLRLTPPQPAGSSVTPHNRPIWSKVDPGTEPMKAQEQQPSFWQEVGRSGGSEESPQAGGPPSSHISYLTFKSLVQLRRTLNTGVVMLDCKELSLATIAEKMVDELVKKKEIRPGDREGTLLISSTAMYIYNVQTTCYSYGCHSVPSFPPGSLDFLEKPTVAFVRLKAATVLDSALEAAVPVRFVFVLIGPGKNNFDYHETGRAMAALMADKVFNQAALRAQSAAQVTVAVSDFMDCSVVIPPTEIQSEAALSGLLGFQKRLLEDRQLPPDFSYDLRSLSTGAPAEDPLARTGRPFGGMLRDMRGRYQHYRSDLTDALNSQVLAAVIFIYFAALSPAITFGGLLADKVDNMMGVSELLVSTSLQGVLFCLLSAQPVLVIGFSGPLLVFEEAFFAFCQSQDIEYIVGRVWVGVWLVIIVVLIVALEGSFLVRFISRFTQEIFSILISLIFIYETFAKLGRTFRTHPLVLNYDHLNSTLEEPWQPMVTERRRYDNGTGNTTVTKVMVNPAYPNTALLSMCLMLGCFFIAFFLRQFKNGTFLPGKVRRLLGDFGVPIAIFLMVVADISIEDVYTQKLVVPKGLTVSNPAQRGWLINPFGEHKAFPVWVMFACCVPAILVFILIFLESQITTLIVSKPERKMVKGSGFHFDLLLLVSMGGLSAIFGMPWLSAATVRSVTHANALTVMSKGPKPQIQRVLEQRVSGVLVALLVGLSILMEPILKMIPMSALFGIFLYMGITSLNGIQLWDRILLLFIPQKYHPDDPYATQVSTARMHVYTTIQVVCLGILWIVKSSPASLALPFVLILTIPLRMFMTGRLFTPLEMRCLDGDDAKVTFDEQPGQDVYYESQMPL
;
A
#
# COMPACT_ATOMS: atom_id res chain seq x y z
N VAL A 1 33.11 -3.46 48.52
CA VAL A 1 33.99 -2.29 48.73
C VAL A 1 33.63 -1.25 47.67
N ALA A 2 33.15 -0.07 48.13
CA ALA A 2 32.79 1.20 47.46
C ALA A 2 31.92 1.17 46.17
N LYS A 3 30.59 1.42 46.17
CA LYS A 3 29.77 2.67 46.30
C LYS A 3 30.05 3.76 45.24
N ASN A 4 29.02 4.10 44.44
CA ASN A 4 28.49 5.48 44.35
C ASN A 4 27.04 5.52 43.81
N HIS A 5 26.23 6.34 44.48
CA HIS A 5 24.80 6.59 44.28
C HIS A 5 24.53 7.59 43.13
N CYS A 6 23.37 7.46 42.47
CA CYS A 6 22.64 8.56 41.81
C CYS A 6 21.12 8.38 42.03
N PRO A 7 20.33 9.46 42.25
CA PRO A 7 18.94 9.40 42.72
C PRO A 7 17.89 9.34 41.58
N PRO A 8 16.62 8.99 41.88
CA PRO A 8 15.54 8.92 40.90
C PRO A 8 14.84 10.29 40.77
N LEU A 9 14.84 10.90 39.58
CA LEU A 9 14.15 12.18 39.35
C LEU A 9 13.55 12.32 37.94
N LEU A 10 13.42 11.23 37.16
CA LEU A 10 12.91 11.28 35.79
C LEU A 10 11.48 10.73 35.60
N TRP A 11 10.82 10.25 36.65
CA TRP A 11 9.49 9.63 36.52
C TRP A 11 8.32 10.59 36.85
N ASP A 12 8.56 11.67 37.59
CA ASP A 12 7.49 12.57 38.06
C ASP A 12 7.17 13.76 37.13
N ILE A 13 8.00 14.05 36.12
CA ILE A 13 7.77 15.18 35.21
C ILE A 13 6.75 14.81 34.09
N ASP A 14 6.68 13.54 33.69
CA ASP A 14 5.74 13.08 32.65
C ASP A 14 4.28 12.98 33.14
N GLN A 15 4.03 12.84 34.44
CA GLN A 15 2.67 12.84 34.98
C GLN A 15 2.05 14.23 35.13
N GLN A 16 2.85 15.29 35.19
CA GLN A 16 2.35 16.67 35.28
C GLN A 16 2.02 17.28 33.91
N ALA A 17 2.67 16.82 32.82
CA ALA A 17 2.37 17.27 31.45
C ALA A 17 1.09 16.65 30.87
N GLN A 18 0.64 15.49 31.37
CA GLN A 18 -0.59 14.83 30.90
C GLN A 18 -1.89 15.32 31.58
N ARG A 19 -1.82 16.16 32.62
CA ARG A 19 -3.01 16.70 33.32
C ARG A 19 -3.51 18.04 32.79
N SER A 20 -2.75 18.76 31.96
CA SER A 20 -3.13 20.07 31.39
C SER A 20 -3.82 20.00 30.02
N LEU A 21 -4.00 18.80 29.44
CA LEU A 21 -4.59 18.59 28.10
C LEU A 21 -6.03 18.02 28.12
N ARG A 22 -6.75 18.14 29.24
CA ARG A 22 -8.20 17.87 29.32
C ARG A 22 -8.98 19.12 29.68
N LEU A 23 -9.28 19.95 28.69
CA LEU A 23 -10.43 20.85 28.74
C LEU A 23 -11.21 20.72 27.42
N THR A 24 -12.44 20.27 27.57
CA THR A 24 -13.50 20.13 26.56
C THR A 24 -13.85 21.47 25.90
N PRO A 25 -14.23 21.50 24.61
CA PRO A 25 -14.73 22.73 23.98
C PRO A 25 -16.19 23.00 24.41
N PRO A 26 -16.62 24.25 24.61
CA PRO A 26 -18.02 24.58 24.77
C PRO A 26 -18.73 24.67 23.41
N GLN A 27 -20.01 24.27 23.40
CA GLN A 27 -20.95 24.38 22.29
C GLN A 27 -21.27 25.86 21.96
N PRO A 28 -21.54 26.23 20.69
CA PRO A 28 -22.23 27.46 20.39
C PRO A 28 -23.74 27.23 20.28
N ALA A 29 -24.50 27.88 21.17
CA ALA A 29 -25.94 28.10 21.02
C ALA A 29 -26.18 29.18 19.95
N GLY A 30 -27.20 28.98 19.12
CA GLY A 30 -27.56 29.88 18.03
C GLY A 30 -28.23 31.18 18.49
N SER A 31 -27.99 32.24 17.72
CA SER A 31 -28.96 33.31 17.55
C SER A 31 -28.88 33.87 16.13
N SER A 32 -30.06 34.04 15.56
CA SER A 32 -30.39 34.42 14.20
C SER A 32 -30.44 35.94 14.03
N VAL A 33 -29.74 36.50 13.05
CA VAL A 33 -30.12 37.76 12.39
C VAL A 33 -29.71 37.70 10.91
N THR A 34 -30.68 37.86 10.02
CA THR A 34 -30.55 37.95 8.55
C THR A 34 -30.63 39.43 8.09
N PRO A 35 -30.62 39.78 6.79
CA PRO A 35 -29.50 40.49 6.17
C PRO A 35 -29.90 41.88 5.62
N HIS A 36 -28.94 42.80 5.39
CA HIS A 36 -29.16 43.88 4.41
C HIS A 36 -27.87 44.40 3.76
N ASN A 37 -27.90 44.31 2.42
CA ASN A 37 -27.45 45.23 1.37
C ASN A 37 -26.08 45.97 1.44
N ARG A 38 -25.34 45.76 0.33
CA ARG A 38 -24.19 46.51 -0.24
C ARG A 38 -24.50 48.03 -0.44
N PRO A 39 -23.66 48.91 -1.08
CA PRO A 39 -22.41 48.68 -1.86
C PRO A 39 -21.34 49.83 -1.87
N ILE A 40 -20.34 49.67 -2.76
CA ILE A 40 -19.60 50.68 -3.58
C ILE A 40 -18.24 51.22 -3.08
N TRP A 41 -17.27 50.95 -3.96
CA TRP A 41 -15.93 51.50 -4.14
C TRP A 41 -15.94 52.99 -4.53
N SER A 42 -15.02 53.81 -4.00
CA SER A 42 -14.62 55.07 -4.63
C SER A 42 -13.18 55.00 -5.15
N LYS A 43 -13.07 55.16 -6.46
CA LYS A 43 -11.86 55.53 -7.21
C LYS A 43 -11.36 56.91 -6.78
N VAL A 44 -10.04 57.12 -6.81
CA VAL A 44 -9.45 58.40 -7.22
C VAL A 44 -8.25 58.10 -8.15
N ASP A 45 -8.33 58.63 -9.36
CA ASP A 45 -7.36 58.56 -10.46
C ASP A 45 -6.22 59.60 -10.31
N PRO A 46 -5.13 59.51 -11.09
CA PRO A 46 -3.87 60.24 -10.89
C PRO A 46 -3.76 61.54 -11.71
N GLY A 47 -2.92 62.49 -11.26
CA GLY A 47 -2.60 63.71 -12.02
C GLY A 47 -1.36 64.48 -11.51
N THR A 48 -0.40 64.65 -12.41
CA THR A 48 0.82 65.51 -12.44
C THR A 48 0.49 67.01 -12.21
N GLU A 49 1.29 67.94 -11.66
CA GLU A 49 2.66 68.43 -11.97
C GLU A 49 2.97 69.67 -11.02
N PRO A 50 4.08 70.46 -11.11
CA PRO A 50 5.44 70.26 -10.58
C PRO A 50 5.97 71.35 -9.57
N MET A 51 7.16 71.08 -9.00
CA MET A 51 8.21 71.98 -8.46
C MET A 51 7.86 73.18 -7.54
N LYS A 52 8.32 73.12 -6.28
CA LYS A 52 8.85 74.29 -5.53
C LYS A 52 10.09 73.92 -4.72
N ALA A 53 10.90 74.94 -4.51
CA ALA A 53 12.32 74.93 -4.22
C ALA A 53 12.74 74.29 -2.88
N GLN A 54 14.00 73.90 -2.91
CA GLN A 54 14.83 73.24 -1.92
C GLN A 54 15.16 74.19 -0.75
N GLU A 55 14.82 73.79 0.47
CA GLU A 55 15.43 74.33 1.69
C GLU A 55 16.17 73.18 2.39
N GLN A 56 17.49 73.36 2.54
CA GLN A 56 18.39 72.42 3.20
C GLN A 56 18.01 72.30 4.69
N GLN A 57 17.40 71.18 5.08
CA GLN A 57 17.32 70.76 6.47
C GLN A 57 18.41 69.72 6.76
N PRO A 58 19.10 69.80 7.92
CA PRO A 58 20.08 68.81 8.33
C PRO A 58 19.39 67.46 8.50
N SER A 59 20.00 66.41 7.95
CA SER A 59 19.54 65.02 8.01
C SER A 59 19.40 64.55 9.46
N PHE A 60 18.18 64.66 9.99
CA PHE A 60 17.83 64.17 11.32
C PHE A 60 17.48 62.68 11.22
N TRP A 61 18.03 61.89 12.14
CA TRP A 61 17.76 60.46 12.28
C TRP A 61 16.31 60.22 12.70
N GLN A 62 15.64 59.28 12.03
CA GLN A 62 14.32 58.81 12.46
C GLN A 62 14.27 57.28 12.33
N GLU A 63 14.02 56.59 13.45
CA GLU A 63 13.84 55.14 13.53
C GLU A 63 12.47 54.78 12.91
N VAL A 64 12.44 53.92 11.89
CA VAL A 64 11.20 53.61 11.12
C VAL A 64 10.68 52.17 11.31
N GLY A 65 11.22 51.38 12.24
CA GLY A 65 10.63 50.06 12.52
C GLY A 65 11.41 49.08 13.40
N ARG A 66 10.65 48.24 14.12
CA ARG A 66 11.12 47.07 14.87
C ARG A 66 10.62 45.80 14.20
N SER A 67 11.51 44.93 13.73
CA SER A 67 11.13 43.59 13.26
C SER A 67 11.33 42.58 14.39
N GLY A 68 10.30 42.36 15.20
CA GLY A 68 10.15 41.15 16.02
C GLY A 68 9.65 40.00 15.16
N GLY A 69 9.81 38.75 15.59
CA GLY A 69 9.28 37.56 14.92
C GLY A 69 7.75 37.43 14.92
N SER A 70 7.03 38.55 14.83
CA SER A 70 5.58 38.65 14.75
C SER A 70 5.24 39.95 14.01
N GLU A 71 4.66 39.85 12.80
CA GLU A 71 3.93 40.97 12.20
C GLU A 71 2.65 41.17 13.02
N GLU A 72 2.66 42.08 14.00
CA GLU A 72 1.46 42.48 14.73
C GLU A 72 0.73 43.58 13.95
N SER A 73 -0.47 43.27 13.47
CA SER A 73 -1.50 44.30 13.22
C SER A 73 -2.24 44.56 14.54
N PRO A 74 -2.36 45.80 15.04
CA PRO A 74 -3.05 46.08 16.29
C PRO A 74 -4.57 46.15 16.06
N GLN A 75 -5.23 44.99 15.86
CA GLN A 75 -6.68 44.87 16.04
C GLN A 75 -7.05 43.48 16.63
N ALA A 76 -7.68 43.52 17.80
CA ALA A 76 -8.51 42.47 18.43
C ALA A 76 -7.83 41.16 18.91
N GLY A 77 -7.31 41.19 20.14
CA GLY A 77 -7.77 40.30 21.24
C GLY A 77 -7.76 38.77 21.09
N GLY A 78 -6.82 38.16 20.36
CA GLY A 78 -6.62 36.70 20.33
C GLY A 78 -5.14 36.29 20.45
N PRO A 79 -4.82 35.03 20.83
CA PRO A 79 -3.44 34.54 20.84
C PRO A 79 -2.85 34.56 19.42
N PRO A 80 -1.59 34.98 19.24
CA PRO A 80 -1.03 35.26 17.93
C PRO A 80 -0.91 33.99 17.08
N SER A 81 -1.52 34.02 15.89
CA SER A 81 -1.33 33.03 14.83
C SER A 81 0.08 33.13 14.28
N SER A 82 0.76 31.99 14.12
CA SER A 82 2.09 31.91 13.51
C SER A 82 1.97 32.19 12.01
N HIS A 83 2.14 33.46 11.62
CA HIS A 83 2.20 33.83 10.20
C HIS A 83 3.54 33.41 9.61
N ILE A 84 3.47 32.75 8.46
CA ILE A 84 4.63 32.35 7.66
C ILE A 84 5.33 33.63 7.16
N SER A 85 6.60 33.83 7.50
CA SER A 85 7.39 34.93 6.94
C SER A 85 7.60 34.68 5.44
N TYR A 86 6.90 35.45 4.60
CA TYR A 86 7.06 35.39 3.16
C TYR A 86 8.23 36.28 2.73
N LEU A 87 9.14 35.70 1.95
CA LEU A 87 10.25 36.41 1.31
C LEU A 87 9.98 36.45 -0.19
N THR A 88 10.25 37.59 -0.83
CA THR A 88 10.16 37.68 -2.27
C THR A 88 11.31 36.90 -2.91
N PHE A 89 11.02 35.97 -3.83
CA PHE A 89 12.07 35.22 -4.54
C PHE A 89 13.10 36.14 -5.23
N LYS A 90 12.65 37.30 -5.73
CA LYS A 90 13.50 38.35 -6.33
C LYS A 90 14.60 38.82 -5.35
N SER A 91 14.27 39.08 -4.08
CA SER A 91 15.23 39.61 -3.11
C SER A 91 16.26 38.57 -2.67
N LEU A 92 15.86 37.29 -2.56
CA LEU A 92 16.79 36.17 -2.30
C LEU A 92 17.79 35.97 -3.44
N VAL A 93 17.31 36.00 -4.69
CA VAL A 93 18.18 35.90 -5.87
C VAL A 93 19.12 37.10 -5.97
N GLN A 94 18.62 38.31 -5.68
CA GLN A 94 19.43 39.53 -5.64
C GLN A 94 20.52 39.44 -4.56
N LEU A 95 20.18 38.99 -3.35
CA LEU A 95 21.12 38.78 -2.24
C LEU A 95 22.22 37.78 -2.59
N ARG A 96 21.87 36.65 -3.22
CA ARG A 96 22.85 35.66 -3.69
C ARG A 96 23.82 36.26 -4.71
N ARG A 97 23.31 37.07 -5.65
CA ARG A 97 24.14 37.73 -6.66
C ARG A 97 25.09 38.77 -6.05
N THR A 98 24.61 39.59 -5.12
CA THR A 98 25.43 40.64 -4.49
C THR A 98 26.44 40.09 -3.48
N LEU A 99 26.12 39.01 -2.76
CA LEU A 99 27.09 38.32 -1.89
C LEU A 99 28.22 37.64 -2.69
N ASN A 100 27.93 37.17 -3.91
CA ASN A 100 28.95 36.60 -4.79
C ASN A 100 29.97 37.63 -5.29
N THR A 101 29.53 38.85 -5.59
CA THR A 101 30.40 39.94 -6.05
C THR A 101 30.95 40.78 -4.90
N GLY A 102 30.36 40.68 -3.71
CA GLY A 102 30.68 41.49 -2.55
C GLY A 102 31.95 41.10 -1.81
N VAL A 103 32.19 41.82 -0.72
CA VAL A 103 33.32 41.59 0.19
C VAL A 103 32.85 40.76 1.37
N VAL A 104 33.46 39.59 1.57
CA VAL A 104 33.21 38.74 2.73
C VAL A 104 34.48 38.68 3.56
N MET A 105 34.44 39.22 4.78
CA MET A 105 35.56 39.21 5.72
C MET A 105 35.22 38.29 6.89
N LEU A 106 36.05 37.29 7.12
CA LEU A 106 35.85 36.31 8.19
C LEU A 106 36.91 36.51 9.28
N ASP A 107 36.49 36.44 10.54
CA ASP A 107 37.34 36.53 11.74
C ASP A 107 38.10 37.86 11.92
N CYS A 108 37.40 38.97 11.71
CA CYS A 108 37.90 40.32 12.01
C CYS A 108 38.19 40.47 13.51
N LYS A 109 39.35 41.04 13.86
CA LYS A 109 39.85 41.16 15.25
C LYS A 109 39.54 42.53 15.87
N GLU A 110 39.00 43.43 15.07
CA GLU A 110 38.77 44.83 15.41
C GLU A 110 37.57 44.95 16.36
N LEU A 111 37.66 45.92 17.28
CA LEU A 111 36.70 46.09 18.37
C LEU A 111 35.85 47.35 18.23
N SER A 112 36.18 48.25 17.30
CA SER A 112 35.49 49.53 17.08
C SER A 112 34.82 49.59 15.71
N LEU A 113 33.61 50.15 15.65
CA LEU A 113 32.83 50.35 14.43
C LEU A 113 33.63 51.10 13.35
N ALA A 114 34.31 52.18 13.74
CA ALA A 114 35.09 53.00 12.82
C ALA A 114 36.23 52.19 12.17
N THR A 115 36.93 51.39 12.97
CA THR A 115 38.02 50.53 12.47
C THR A 115 37.52 49.37 11.60
N ILE A 116 36.32 48.85 11.86
CA ILE A 116 35.68 47.83 11.03
C ILE A 116 35.27 48.45 9.69
N ALA A 117 34.66 49.64 9.72
CA ALA A 117 34.25 50.38 8.52
C ALA A 117 35.45 50.76 7.64
N GLU A 118 36.54 51.25 8.22
CA GLU A 118 37.79 51.54 7.49
C GLU A 118 38.32 50.31 6.76
N LYS A 119 38.48 49.19 7.47
CA LYS A 119 38.97 47.94 6.87
C LYS A 119 38.03 47.39 5.80
N MET A 120 36.73 47.50 6.02
CA MET A 120 35.73 47.06 5.07
C MET A 120 35.82 47.89 3.78
N VAL A 121 35.92 49.21 3.89
CA VAL A 121 36.07 50.13 2.74
C VAL A 121 37.39 49.89 2.03
N ASP A 122 38.48 49.65 2.74
CA ASP A 122 39.78 49.34 2.13
C ASP A 122 39.75 48.03 1.33
N GLU A 123 39.08 46.99 1.84
CA GLU A 123 38.87 45.74 1.08
C GLU A 123 37.89 45.90 -0.09
N LEU A 124 36.90 46.78 0.01
CA LEU A 124 35.99 47.14 -1.09
C LEU A 124 36.73 47.84 -2.24
N VAL A 125 37.66 48.74 -1.91
CA VAL A 125 38.53 49.41 -2.90
C VAL A 125 39.52 48.41 -3.51
N LYS A 126 40.12 47.54 -2.69
CA LYS A 126 41.07 46.51 -3.15
C LYS A 126 40.45 45.50 -4.12
N LYS A 127 39.19 45.11 -3.90
CA LYS A 127 38.42 44.25 -4.81
C LYS A 127 37.85 44.98 -6.03
N LYS A 128 38.11 46.30 -6.17
CA LYS A 128 37.60 47.17 -7.26
C LYS A 128 36.07 47.23 -7.33
N GLU A 129 35.39 47.00 -6.22
CA GLU A 129 33.96 47.29 -6.08
C GLU A 129 33.76 48.81 -5.90
N ILE A 130 34.70 49.42 -5.16
CA ILE A 130 34.96 50.83 -4.84
C ILE A 130 35.84 51.62 -5.85
N ARG A 131 35.48 52.78 -6.41
CA ARG A 131 36.52 53.69 -6.97
C ARG A 131 37.30 54.34 -5.82
N PRO A 132 38.63 54.52 -5.92
CA PRO A 132 39.42 55.11 -4.84
C PRO A 132 39.04 56.56 -4.49
N GLY A 133 38.43 57.30 -5.43
CA GLY A 133 37.91 58.66 -5.19
C GLY A 133 36.65 58.72 -4.32
N ASP A 134 35.91 57.60 -4.20
CA ASP A 134 34.63 57.54 -3.47
C ASP A 134 34.81 56.99 -2.04
N ARG A 135 36.06 56.84 -1.59
CA ARG A 135 36.44 56.25 -0.30
C ARG A 135 35.86 57.05 0.88
N GLU A 136 36.04 58.37 0.88
CA GLU A 136 35.60 59.23 1.99
C GLU A 136 34.07 59.28 2.12
N GLY A 137 33.35 59.36 1.00
CA GLY A 137 31.88 59.33 0.99
C GLY A 137 31.30 57.99 1.46
N THR A 138 31.95 56.88 1.11
CA THR A 138 31.53 55.54 1.56
C THR A 138 31.85 55.31 3.04
N LEU A 139 32.98 55.82 3.53
CA LEU A 139 33.41 55.67 4.93
C LEU A 139 32.49 56.45 5.88
N LEU A 140 32.10 57.67 5.51
CA LEU A 140 31.17 58.53 6.27
C LEU A 140 29.78 57.89 6.45
N ILE A 141 29.34 57.08 5.48
CA ILE A 141 28.05 56.40 5.52
C ILE A 141 28.17 55.00 6.11
N SER A 142 29.30 54.32 5.92
CA SER A 142 29.54 53.02 6.54
C SER A 142 29.64 53.08 8.07
N SER A 143 30.09 54.20 8.64
CA SER A 143 30.04 54.43 10.09
C SER A 143 28.62 54.64 10.63
N THR A 144 27.64 54.77 9.73
CA THR A 144 26.39 55.50 9.99
C THR A 144 25.15 54.72 9.54
N ALA A 145 25.24 53.87 8.50
CA ALA A 145 24.18 53.09 7.88
C ALA A 145 24.49 51.57 7.88
N MET A 146 24.98 51.06 9.00
CA MET A 146 25.40 49.66 9.14
C MET A 146 24.29 48.80 9.76
N TYR A 147 23.89 47.72 9.09
CA TYR A 147 22.97 46.74 9.70
C TYR A 147 23.75 45.79 10.60
N ILE A 148 23.35 45.78 11.87
CA ILE A 148 24.02 45.03 12.93
C ILE A 148 23.11 43.89 13.38
N TYR A 149 23.63 42.66 13.35
CA TYR A 149 22.89 41.46 13.73
C TYR A 149 23.52 40.81 14.97
N ASN A 150 22.73 40.64 16.03
CA ASN A 150 23.09 39.81 17.18
C ASN A 150 22.32 38.48 17.16
N VAL A 151 22.98 37.38 17.52
CA VAL A 151 22.34 36.11 17.85
C VAL A 151 22.98 35.56 19.13
N GLN A 152 22.21 35.56 20.24
CA GLN A 152 22.62 34.96 21.51
C GLN A 152 22.16 33.49 21.56
N THR A 153 23.13 32.58 21.66
CA THR A 153 22.88 31.13 21.73
C THR A 153 22.59 30.72 23.18
N THR A 154 21.36 30.95 23.66
CA THR A 154 20.86 30.33 24.90
C THR A 154 19.42 29.87 24.71
N CYS A 155 19.21 28.56 24.75
CA CYS A 155 17.89 27.94 24.82
C CYS A 155 17.21 28.35 26.12
N TYR A 156 16.20 29.22 26.06
CA TYR A 156 14.97 29.15 26.86
C TYR A 156 13.88 29.91 26.09
N SER A 157 12.64 29.45 26.28
CA SER A 157 11.41 30.11 25.84
C SER A 157 11.47 31.63 26.06
N TYR A 158 10.83 32.41 25.17
CA TYR A 158 10.75 33.88 25.08
C TYR A 158 11.75 34.57 24.12
N GLY A 159 11.21 34.96 22.95
CA GLY A 159 11.50 36.18 22.19
C GLY A 159 12.95 36.62 21.98
N CYS A 160 13.45 36.45 20.75
CA CYS A 160 14.66 37.12 20.29
C CYS A 160 14.39 38.64 20.15
N HIS A 161 15.16 39.48 20.85
CA HIS A 161 14.99 40.94 20.83
C HIS A 161 15.84 41.61 19.73
N SER A 162 15.17 42.55 19.04
CA SER A 162 15.67 43.72 18.27
C SER A 162 16.47 43.50 16.98
N VAL A 163 15.84 43.89 15.85
CA VAL A 163 16.51 44.32 14.60
C VAL A 163 16.26 45.83 14.46
N PRO A 164 17.30 46.69 14.48
CA PRO A 164 17.15 48.10 14.08
C PRO A 164 17.01 48.19 12.56
N SER A 165 15.91 48.76 12.06
CA SER A 165 15.79 49.10 10.64
C SER A 165 16.33 50.51 10.38
N PHE A 166 17.52 50.61 9.79
CA PHE A 166 18.05 51.86 9.25
C PHE A 166 17.52 52.10 7.82
N PRO A 167 17.30 53.35 7.39
CA PRO A 167 17.08 53.66 5.97
C PRO A 167 18.33 53.21 5.17
N PRO A 168 18.17 52.53 4.03
CA PRO A 168 19.30 52.16 3.21
C PRO A 168 19.99 53.44 2.70
N GLY A 169 21.30 53.55 2.92
CA GLY A 169 22.10 54.64 2.38
C GLY A 169 22.13 54.56 0.86
N SER A 170 21.24 55.30 0.20
CA SER A 170 21.26 55.46 -1.25
C SER A 170 22.39 56.41 -1.61
N LEU A 171 23.40 55.90 -2.30
CA LEU A 171 24.54 56.69 -2.78
C LEU A 171 24.51 56.79 -4.30
N ASP A 172 24.08 57.95 -4.79
CA ASP A 172 23.91 58.21 -6.23
C ASP A 172 25.22 58.20 -7.02
N PHE A 173 26.38 58.22 -6.35
CA PHE A 173 27.69 58.10 -6.98
C PHE A 173 28.11 56.65 -7.27
N LEU A 174 27.46 55.64 -6.67
CA LEU A 174 27.79 54.23 -6.91
C LEU A 174 27.10 53.72 -8.19
N GLU A 175 27.86 53.09 -9.10
CA GLU A 175 27.30 52.54 -10.35
C GLU A 175 26.53 51.22 -10.14
N LYS A 176 26.86 50.47 -9.08
CA LYS A 176 26.26 49.16 -8.75
C LYS A 176 26.02 49.02 -7.25
N PRO A 177 25.03 48.21 -6.81
CA PRO A 177 24.85 47.88 -5.40
C PRO A 177 26.00 47.01 -4.90
N THR A 178 26.54 47.36 -3.74
CA THR A 178 27.72 46.73 -3.15
C THR A 178 27.39 46.22 -1.76
N VAL A 179 27.86 45.00 -1.47
CA VAL A 179 27.62 44.31 -0.20
C VAL A 179 28.93 43.99 0.48
N ALA A 180 28.95 44.16 1.80
CA ALA A 180 29.98 43.66 2.67
C ALA A 180 29.38 42.82 3.80
N PHE A 181 29.88 41.59 3.98
CA PHE A 181 29.53 40.70 5.07
C PHE A 181 30.75 40.45 5.94
N VAL A 182 30.67 40.78 7.22
CA VAL A 182 31.79 40.72 8.15
C VAL A 182 31.41 39.84 9.34
N ARG A 183 32.24 38.82 9.62
CA ARG A 183 32.19 38.02 10.86
C ARG A 183 33.32 38.45 11.79
N LEU A 184 32.97 38.84 13.00
CA LEU A 184 33.93 39.18 14.06
C LEU A 184 34.48 37.92 14.74
N LYS A 185 35.74 37.96 15.19
CA LYS A 185 36.43 36.84 15.86
C LYS A 185 35.88 36.56 17.26
N ALA A 186 35.49 37.60 17.99
CA ALA A 186 34.79 37.56 19.28
C ALA A 186 33.47 38.34 19.15
N ALA A 187 32.43 37.96 19.88
CA ALA A 187 31.22 38.79 19.94
C ALA A 187 31.53 40.01 20.82
N THR A 188 31.32 41.21 20.29
CA THR A 188 31.78 42.46 20.94
C THR A 188 30.63 43.47 20.97
N VAL A 189 30.53 44.23 22.06
CA VAL A 189 29.57 45.33 22.17
C VAL A 189 30.14 46.53 21.40
N LEU A 190 29.38 47.05 20.44
CA LEU A 190 29.77 48.26 19.69
C LEU A 190 29.07 49.47 20.30
N ASP A 191 29.79 50.27 21.08
CA ASP A 191 29.28 51.39 21.90
C ASP A 191 28.79 52.63 21.10
N SER A 192 28.41 52.48 19.84
CA SER A 192 28.05 53.64 18.98
C SER A 192 26.98 53.37 17.92
N ALA A 193 26.44 52.16 17.82
CA ALA A 193 25.55 51.77 16.72
C ALA A 193 24.21 51.15 17.14
N LEU A 194 24.03 50.80 18.41
CA LEU A 194 22.81 50.24 18.95
C LEU A 194 22.42 51.00 20.22
N GLU A 195 21.12 51.30 20.38
CA GLU A 195 20.60 51.92 21.61
C GLU A 195 20.71 50.99 22.84
N ALA A 196 20.95 49.70 22.62
CA ALA A 196 21.16 48.69 23.65
C ALA A 196 22.55 48.05 23.53
N ALA A 197 23.23 47.85 24.67
CA ALA A 197 24.56 47.23 24.77
C ALA A 197 24.50 45.72 24.48
N VAL A 198 24.33 45.37 23.21
CA VAL A 198 24.13 44.01 22.74
C VAL A 198 25.40 43.53 22.02
N PRO A 199 25.96 42.35 22.37
CA PRO A 199 27.17 41.86 21.73
C PRO A 199 26.87 41.44 20.28
N VAL A 200 27.67 41.90 19.32
CA VAL A 200 27.46 41.65 17.89
C VAL A 200 28.49 40.65 17.41
N ARG A 201 28.05 39.70 16.56
CA ARG A 201 28.94 38.72 15.92
C ARG A 201 29.06 38.89 14.42
N PHE A 202 28.00 39.35 13.78
CA PHE A 202 27.90 39.50 12.34
C PHE A 202 27.46 40.91 11.98
N VAL A 203 28.07 41.43 10.93
CA VAL A 203 27.82 42.76 10.40
C VAL A 203 27.56 42.60 8.91
N PHE A 204 26.47 43.20 8.43
CA PHE A 204 26.12 43.19 7.03
C PHE A 204 25.84 44.61 6.58
N VAL A 205 26.48 45.02 5.50
CA VAL A 205 26.35 46.35 4.93
C VAL A 205 25.95 46.20 3.48
N LEU A 206 24.91 46.93 3.09
CA LEU A 206 24.36 46.96 1.75
C LEU A 206 24.14 48.43 1.37
N ILE A 207 24.85 48.88 0.34
CA ILE A 207 24.86 50.29 -0.11
C ILE A 207 24.80 50.29 -1.64
N GLY A 208 24.08 51.25 -2.24
CA GLY A 208 24.04 51.35 -3.71
C GLY A 208 23.24 52.57 -4.21
N PRO A 209 23.12 52.76 -5.54
CA PRO A 209 22.42 53.89 -6.13
C PRO A 209 20.90 53.85 -5.89
N GLY A 210 20.28 55.02 -5.71
CA GLY A 210 18.83 55.16 -5.54
C GLY A 210 18.01 54.98 -6.82
N LYS A 211 18.66 55.00 -8.00
CA LYS A 211 18.00 54.94 -9.33
C LYS A 211 17.79 53.53 -9.88
N ASN A 212 18.24 52.49 -9.19
CA ASN A 212 18.16 51.10 -9.66
C ASN A 212 16.91 50.40 -9.10
N ASN A 213 16.33 49.45 -9.85
CA ASN A 213 15.19 48.58 -9.43
C ASN A 213 15.60 47.54 -8.35
N PHE A 214 16.43 47.97 -7.40
CA PHE A 214 17.01 47.17 -6.34
C PHE A 214 16.32 47.54 -5.02
N ASP A 215 15.53 46.60 -4.50
CA ASP A 215 14.77 46.80 -3.28
C ASP A 215 15.68 46.52 -2.06
N TYR A 216 16.38 47.55 -1.60
CA TYR A 216 17.35 47.44 -0.48
C TYR A 216 16.69 46.94 0.81
N HIS A 217 15.45 47.38 1.06
CA HIS A 217 14.67 46.96 2.22
C HIS A 217 14.36 45.45 2.18
N GLU A 218 13.87 44.95 1.05
CA GLU A 218 13.53 43.53 0.86
C GLU A 218 14.77 42.62 0.89
N THR A 219 15.90 43.12 0.39
CA THR A 219 17.19 42.42 0.45
C THR A 219 17.71 42.33 1.89
N GLY A 220 17.58 43.42 2.67
CA GLY A 220 17.89 43.43 4.10
C GLY A 220 17.00 42.49 4.91
N ARG A 221 15.69 42.44 4.60
CA ARG A 221 14.75 41.46 5.19
C ARG A 221 15.12 40.02 4.87
N ALA A 222 15.49 39.73 3.61
CA ALA A 222 15.94 38.41 3.21
C ALA A 222 17.20 37.97 3.98
N MET A 223 18.16 38.88 4.18
CA MET A 223 19.36 38.61 4.97
C MET A 223 19.03 38.36 6.46
N ALA A 224 18.11 39.15 7.02
CA ALA A 224 17.65 38.95 8.41
C ALA A 224 17.00 37.57 8.60
N ALA A 225 16.14 37.16 7.66
CA ALA A 225 15.50 35.85 7.70
C ALA A 225 16.50 34.69 7.57
N LEU A 226 17.53 34.84 6.72
CA LEU A 226 18.65 33.89 6.63
C LEU A 226 19.42 33.78 7.94
N MET A 227 19.72 34.91 8.60
CA MET A 227 20.46 34.91 9.87
C MET A 227 19.66 34.33 11.04
N ALA A 228 18.32 34.36 10.95
CA ALA A 228 17.41 33.72 11.90
C ALA A 228 17.34 32.19 11.73
N ASP A 229 17.67 31.67 10.55
CA ASP A 229 17.75 30.23 10.31
C ASP A 229 18.95 29.61 11.05
N LYS A 230 18.67 28.62 11.92
CA LYS A 230 19.71 27.97 12.74
C LYS A 230 20.78 27.30 11.88
N VAL A 231 20.38 26.70 10.75
CA VAL A 231 21.31 25.95 9.88
C VAL A 231 22.25 26.91 9.16
N PHE A 232 21.70 27.97 8.55
CA PHE A 232 22.50 29.01 7.92
C PHE A 232 23.43 29.70 8.92
N ASN A 233 22.93 30.06 10.11
CA ASN A 233 23.74 30.69 11.15
C ASN A 233 24.93 29.82 11.57
N GLN A 234 24.71 28.51 11.80
CA GLN A 234 25.80 27.58 12.11
C GLN A 234 26.80 27.44 10.95
N ALA A 235 26.33 27.42 9.71
CA ALA A 235 27.18 27.40 8.53
C ALA A 235 28.03 28.68 8.43
N ALA A 236 27.43 29.86 8.65
CA ALA A 236 28.12 31.15 8.66
C ALA A 236 29.14 31.28 9.80
N LEU A 237 28.85 30.71 10.98
CA LEU A 237 29.80 30.63 12.11
C LEU A 237 31.01 29.74 11.80
N ARG A 238 30.81 28.63 11.08
CA ARG A 238 31.86 27.65 10.75
C ARG A 238 32.61 27.96 9.45
N ALA A 239 32.09 28.85 8.62
CA ALA A 239 32.65 29.14 7.30
C ALA A 239 34.13 29.59 7.41
N GLN A 240 35.00 29.03 6.57
CA GLN A 240 36.41 29.44 6.47
C GLN A 240 36.69 30.23 5.19
N SER A 241 35.74 30.22 4.25
CA SER A 241 35.84 30.89 2.95
C SER A 241 34.54 31.58 2.60
N ALA A 242 34.63 32.68 1.84
CA ALA A 242 33.50 33.38 1.27
C ALA A 242 32.58 32.45 0.44
N ALA A 243 33.18 31.48 -0.26
CA ALA A 243 32.44 30.52 -1.07
C ALA A 243 31.49 29.65 -0.22
N GLN A 244 31.88 29.31 1.01
CA GLN A 244 31.04 28.50 1.91
C GLN A 244 29.80 29.27 2.41
N VAL A 245 29.92 30.58 2.57
CA VAL A 245 28.77 31.43 2.91
C VAL A 245 27.78 31.48 1.75
N THR A 246 28.25 31.62 0.51
CA THR A 246 27.37 31.58 -0.68
C THR A 246 26.74 30.20 -0.91
N VAL A 247 27.48 29.12 -0.66
CA VAL A 247 26.92 27.76 -0.69
C VAL A 247 25.79 27.63 0.32
N ALA A 248 25.98 28.12 1.55
CA ALA A 248 24.93 28.09 2.56
C ALA A 248 23.66 28.89 2.17
N VAL A 249 23.81 30.01 1.43
CA VAL A 249 22.65 30.74 0.86
C VAL A 249 21.96 29.89 -0.23
N SER A 250 22.73 29.18 -1.04
CA SER A 250 22.21 28.31 -2.09
C SER A 250 21.45 27.11 -1.50
N ASP A 251 22.00 26.47 -0.46
CA ASP A 251 21.37 25.38 0.27
C ASP A 251 20.05 25.82 0.93
N PHE A 252 19.97 27.06 1.40
CA PHE A 252 18.72 27.63 1.90
C PHE A 252 17.70 27.81 0.77
N MET A 253 18.12 28.30 -0.40
CA MET A 253 17.25 28.49 -1.56
C MET A 253 16.69 27.16 -2.09
N ASP A 254 17.50 26.11 -2.14
CA ASP A 254 17.07 24.77 -2.61
C ASP A 254 15.97 24.17 -1.72
N CYS A 255 15.94 24.55 -0.44
CA CYS A 255 14.91 24.14 0.52
C CYS A 255 13.74 25.14 0.63
N SER A 256 13.75 26.23 -0.15
CA SER A 256 12.69 27.24 -0.14
C SER A 256 11.60 26.89 -1.15
N VAL A 257 10.33 26.95 -0.71
CA VAL A 257 9.18 26.71 -1.59
C VAL A 257 8.79 28.01 -2.26
N VAL A 258 8.94 28.08 -3.58
CA VAL A 258 8.52 29.23 -4.37
C VAL A 258 7.02 29.12 -4.66
N ILE A 259 6.26 30.10 -4.16
CA ILE A 259 4.83 30.21 -4.46
C ILE A 259 4.67 31.15 -5.66
N PRO A 260 4.04 30.71 -6.77
CA PRO A 260 3.75 31.58 -7.90
C PRO A 260 2.76 32.70 -7.49
N PRO A 261 2.86 33.90 -8.07
CA PRO A 261 2.05 35.07 -7.67
C PRO A 261 0.56 35.00 -8.07
N THR A 262 0.02 33.81 -8.35
CA THR A 262 -1.40 33.60 -8.65
C THR A 262 -2.25 33.72 -7.39
N GLU A 263 -3.45 34.31 -7.49
CA GLU A 263 -4.44 34.36 -6.41
C GLU A 263 -4.65 32.95 -5.81
N ILE A 264 -4.31 32.80 -4.53
CA ILE A 264 -4.42 31.53 -3.82
C ILE A 264 -5.90 31.26 -3.59
N GLN A 265 -6.51 30.44 -4.45
CA GLN A 265 -7.97 30.20 -4.44
C GLN A 265 -8.46 29.43 -3.20
N SER A 266 -7.58 28.81 -2.39
CA SER A 266 -7.96 28.26 -1.07
C SER A 266 -6.77 28.01 -0.13
N GLU A 267 -6.97 28.27 1.17
CA GLU A 267 -6.04 27.97 2.27
C GLU A 267 -5.74 26.46 2.38
N ALA A 268 -6.67 25.61 1.91
CA ALA A 268 -6.54 24.16 1.85
C ALA A 268 -5.42 23.70 0.88
N ALA A 269 -5.15 24.42 -0.21
CA ALA A 269 -4.04 24.11 -1.12
C ALA A 269 -2.67 24.33 -0.45
N LEU A 270 -2.60 25.30 0.46
CA LEU A 270 -1.38 25.60 1.24
C LEU A 270 -1.09 24.56 2.33
N SER A 271 -2.16 23.95 2.89
CA SER A 271 -2.04 22.91 3.92
C SER A 271 -1.25 21.67 3.47
N GLY A 272 -1.33 21.32 2.18
CA GLY A 272 -0.53 20.23 1.60
C GLY A 272 0.96 20.57 1.47
N LEU A 273 1.27 21.85 1.24
CA LEU A 273 2.65 22.36 1.15
C LEU A 273 3.32 22.43 2.52
N LEU A 274 2.58 22.72 3.59
CA LEU A 274 3.09 22.73 4.96
C LEU A 274 3.71 21.39 5.37
N GLY A 275 3.07 20.27 4.99
CA GLY A 275 3.62 18.93 5.24
C GLY A 275 4.91 18.64 4.45
N PHE A 276 4.99 19.12 3.21
CA PHE A 276 6.18 19.01 2.36
C PHE A 276 7.34 19.88 2.88
N GLN A 277 7.05 21.12 3.25
CA GLN A 277 8.00 22.05 3.85
C GLN A 277 8.55 21.51 5.17
N LYS A 278 7.71 20.91 6.01
CA LYS A 278 8.14 20.30 7.28
C LYS A 278 9.12 19.15 7.05
N ARG A 279 8.91 18.31 6.02
CA ARG A 279 9.84 17.23 5.65
C ARG A 279 11.19 17.76 5.16
N LEU A 280 11.19 18.79 4.31
CA LEU A 280 12.42 19.42 3.83
C LEU A 280 13.22 20.04 4.99
N LEU A 281 12.54 20.64 5.97
CA LEU A 281 13.18 21.19 7.17
C LEU A 281 13.72 20.09 8.10
N GLU A 282 13.01 18.97 8.25
CA GLU A 282 13.46 17.81 9.03
C GLU A 282 14.72 17.19 8.40
N ASP A 283 14.77 16.96 7.09
CA ASP A 283 15.94 16.41 6.41
C ASP A 283 17.18 17.33 6.55
N ARG A 284 17.00 18.64 6.72
CA ARG A 284 18.09 19.62 6.88
C ARG A 284 18.67 19.69 8.31
N GLN A 285 17.90 19.31 9.34
CA GLN A 285 18.36 19.38 10.74
C GLN A 285 19.24 18.20 11.17
N LEU A 286 19.30 17.13 10.36
CA LEU A 286 20.12 15.95 10.64
C LEU A 286 21.51 16.06 9.98
N PRO A 287 22.61 15.90 10.73
CA PRO A 287 23.93 15.69 10.14
C PRO A 287 23.92 14.45 9.22
N PRO A 288 24.69 14.44 8.11
CA PRO A 288 24.71 13.33 7.16
C PRO A 288 25.07 11.98 7.83
N ASP A 289 25.93 11.99 8.85
CA ASP A 289 26.36 10.77 9.56
C ASP A 289 25.33 10.22 10.55
N PHE A 290 24.33 11.01 10.97
CA PHE A 290 23.27 10.59 11.90
C PHE A 290 21.95 10.24 11.20
N SER A 291 21.89 10.36 9.88
CA SER A 291 20.71 10.07 9.06
C SER A 291 20.25 8.60 9.13
N TYR A 292 21.18 7.68 9.40
CA TYR A 292 20.89 6.26 9.55
C TYR A 292 20.44 5.88 10.97
N ASP A 293 21.05 6.45 12.02
CA ASP A 293 20.76 6.05 13.40
C ASP A 293 19.62 6.82 14.06
N LEU A 294 19.39 8.11 13.76
CA LEU A 294 18.35 8.89 14.47
C LEU A 294 16.93 8.69 13.89
N ARG A 295 16.80 8.23 12.64
CA ARG A 295 15.50 7.78 12.09
C ARG A 295 14.93 6.60 12.88
N SER A 296 15.77 5.87 13.61
CA SER A 296 15.37 4.77 14.49
C SER A 296 14.85 5.20 15.87
N LEU A 297 15.07 6.45 16.28
CA LEU A 297 14.80 6.90 17.65
C LEU A 297 13.67 7.93 17.80
N SER A 298 13.35 8.71 16.75
CA SER A 298 12.31 9.76 16.80
C SER A 298 10.97 9.37 16.17
N THR A 299 10.90 8.22 15.51
CA THR A 299 9.64 7.50 15.25
C THR A 299 9.64 6.29 16.18
N GLY A 300 8.57 6.10 16.96
CA GLY A 300 8.52 5.09 18.00
C GLY A 300 8.91 3.71 17.47
N ALA A 301 9.98 3.15 18.03
CA ALA A 301 10.66 1.90 17.66
C ALA A 301 11.09 1.84 16.17
N PRO A 302 12.30 1.35 15.84
CA PRO A 302 12.59 0.96 14.48
C PRO A 302 11.47 0.01 14.02
N ALA A 303 10.95 0.21 12.80
CA ALA A 303 10.01 -0.71 12.17
C ALA A 303 10.66 -2.09 12.16
N GLU A 304 10.35 -2.85 13.21
CA GLU A 304 11.13 -3.98 13.64
C GLU A 304 10.81 -5.09 12.64
N ASP A 305 11.73 -5.38 11.72
CA ASP A 305 11.45 -6.27 10.58
C ASP A 305 10.81 -7.57 11.09
N PRO A 306 9.55 -7.85 10.73
CA PRO A 306 8.77 -8.94 11.30
C PRO A 306 9.33 -10.32 10.91
N LEU A 307 10.21 -10.36 9.92
CA LEU A 307 10.84 -11.58 9.40
C LEU A 307 12.27 -11.78 9.93
N ALA A 308 12.74 -10.92 10.85
CA ALA A 308 14.11 -10.99 11.38
C ALA A 308 14.27 -12.18 12.31
N ARG A 309 15.37 -12.92 12.12
CA ARG A 309 15.64 -14.10 12.93
C ARG A 309 15.89 -13.72 14.38
N THR A 310 15.19 -14.40 15.30
CA THR A 310 15.36 -14.20 16.75
C THR A 310 16.38 -15.16 17.35
N GLY A 311 16.71 -16.25 16.65
CA GLY A 311 17.76 -17.20 17.05
C GLY A 311 17.37 -18.12 18.22
N ARG A 312 16.09 -18.15 18.60
CA ARG A 312 15.54 -19.01 19.66
C ARG A 312 14.43 -19.87 19.09
N PRO A 313 14.30 -21.16 19.47
CA PRO A 313 13.19 -21.98 19.00
C PRO A 313 11.86 -21.32 19.38
N PHE A 314 10.95 -21.24 18.41
CA PHE A 314 9.66 -20.52 18.53
C PHE A 314 9.74 -19.01 18.81
N GLY A 315 10.92 -18.39 18.74
CA GLY A 315 11.07 -16.97 19.08
C GLY A 315 10.27 -16.04 18.16
N GLY A 316 10.22 -16.32 16.85
CA GLY A 316 9.38 -15.60 15.90
C GLY A 316 7.88 -15.71 16.21
N MET A 317 7.41 -16.90 16.59
CA MET A 317 6.01 -17.12 16.96
C MET A 317 5.61 -16.34 18.23
N LEU A 318 6.44 -16.35 19.27
CA LEU A 318 6.15 -15.61 20.50
C LEU A 318 6.14 -14.10 20.26
N ARG A 319 6.98 -13.60 19.35
CA ARG A 319 7.02 -12.19 18.96
C ARG A 319 5.72 -11.77 18.26
N ASP A 320 5.27 -12.55 17.28
CA ASP A 320 4.00 -12.33 16.58
C ASP A 320 2.82 -12.29 17.56
N MET A 321 2.76 -13.27 18.46
CA MET A 321 1.67 -13.42 19.43
C MET A 321 1.66 -12.29 20.46
N ARG A 322 2.83 -11.91 21.00
CA ARG A 322 2.94 -10.81 21.99
C ARG A 322 2.57 -9.46 21.38
N GLY A 323 2.99 -9.19 20.14
CA GLY A 323 2.69 -7.94 19.45
C GLY A 323 1.20 -7.78 19.15
N ARG A 324 0.53 -8.84 18.69
CA ARG A 324 -0.89 -8.75 18.32
C ARG A 324 -1.86 -8.82 19.51
N TYR A 325 -1.57 -9.62 20.53
CA TYR A 325 -2.51 -9.85 21.64
C TYR A 325 -2.88 -8.57 22.40
N GLN A 326 -1.96 -7.60 22.48
CA GLN A 326 -2.21 -6.28 23.09
C GLN A 326 -3.32 -5.49 22.36
N HIS A 327 -3.44 -5.67 21.05
CA HIS A 327 -4.39 -4.95 20.20
C HIS A 327 -5.76 -5.63 20.09
N TYR A 328 -5.95 -6.80 20.72
CA TYR A 328 -7.16 -7.61 20.59
C TYR A 328 -8.44 -6.85 21.00
N ARG A 329 -8.39 -6.06 22.08
CA ARG A 329 -9.55 -5.24 22.51
C ARG A 329 -9.88 -4.12 21.51
N SER A 330 -8.85 -3.53 20.89
CA SER A 330 -9.01 -2.51 19.86
C SER A 330 -9.64 -3.09 18.59
N ASP A 331 -9.34 -4.34 18.24
CA ASP A 331 -9.95 -5.02 17.08
C ASP A 331 -11.47 -5.18 17.21
N LEU A 332 -12.00 -5.28 18.45
CA LEU A 332 -13.43 -5.39 18.70
C LEU A 332 -14.12 -4.02 18.68
N THR A 333 -13.46 -2.97 19.18
CA THR A 333 -14.01 -1.60 19.15
C THR A 333 -13.99 -1.02 17.74
N ASP A 334 -12.97 -1.33 16.93
CA ASP A 334 -12.85 -0.83 15.56
C ASP A 334 -13.87 -1.47 14.60
N ALA A 335 -14.48 -2.59 14.98
CA ALA A 335 -15.50 -3.29 14.21
C ALA A 335 -16.86 -2.57 14.15
N LEU A 336 -17.13 -1.62 15.04
CA LEU A 336 -18.43 -0.93 15.16
C LEU A 336 -18.67 0.14 14.07
N ASN A 337 -17.80 0.23 13.07
CA ASN A 337 -17.98 1.16 11.96
C ASN A 337 -18.95 0.61 10.91
N SER A 338 -19.88 1.44 10.42
CA SER A 338 -20.81 1.11 9.32
C SER A 338 -20.15 0.56 8.06
N GLN A 339 -18.90 0.97 7.76
CA GLN A 339 -18.11 0.43 6.65
C GLN A 339 -17.85 -1.08 6.80
N VAL A 340 -17.72 -1.59 8.03
CA VAL A 340 -17.46 -3.01 8.30
C VAL A 340 -18.67 -3.87 7.91
N LEU A 341 -19.89 -3.39 8.13
CA LEU A 341 -21.10 -4.11 7.72
C LEU A 341 -21.17 -4.27 6.19
N ALA A 342 -20.85 -3.20 5.45
CA ALA A 342 -20.79 -3.26 3.98
C ALA A 342 -19.69 -4.24 3.51
N ALA A 343 -18.52 -4.21 4.16
CA ALA A 343 -17.43 -5.14 3.88
C ALA A 343 -17.83 -6.61 4.17
N VAL A 344 -18.57 -6.89 5.25
CA VAL A 344 -19.05 -8.24 5.58
C VAL A 344 -19.95 -8.79 4.47
N ILE A 345 -20.93 -8.02 4.02
CA ILE A 345 -21.86 -8.47 2.97
C ILE A 345 -21.10 -8.72 1.66
N PHE A 346 -20.21 -7.79 1.28
CA PHE A 346 -19.41 -7.93 0.07
C PHE A 346 -18.50 -9.16 0.11
N ILE A 347 -17.76 -9.35 1.21
CA ILE A 347 -16.80 -10.45 1.34
C ILE A 347 -17.49 -11.80 1.56
N TYR A 348 -18.69 -11.82 2.14
CA TYR A 348 -19.52 -13.03 2.19
C TYR A 348 -19.78 -13.59 0.80
N PHE A 349 -20.27 -12.76 -0.13
CA PHE A 349 -20.51 -13.21 -1.50
C PHE A 349 -19.21 -13.54 -2.24
N ALA A 350 -18.14 -12.76 -2.01
CA ALA A 350 -16.81 -13.03 -2.58
C ALA A 350 -16.17 -14.32 -2.05
N ALA A 351 -16.54 -14.79 -0.86
CA ALA A 351 -16.07 -16.05 -0.27
C ALA A 351 -16.97 -17.24 -0.63
N LEU A 352 -18.28 -17.04 -0.64
CA LEU A 352 -19.28 -18.08 -0.94
C LEU A 352 -19.16 -18.59 -2.38
N SER A 353 -19.02 -17.68 -3.36
CA SER A 353 -18.97 -18.07 -4.77
C SER A 353 -17.80 -19.03 -5.05
N PRO A 354 -16.52 -18.71 -4.73
CA PRO A 354 -15.43 -19.66 -4.90
C PRO A 354 -15.59 -20.94 -4.07
N ALA A 355 -16.16 -20.89 -2.86
CA ALA A 355 -16.38 -22.09 -2.04
C ALA A 355 -17.37 -23.07 -2.71
N ILE A 356 -18.47 -22.56 -3.28
CA ILE A 356 -19.40 -23.37 -4.07
C ILE A 356 -18.71 -23.93 -5.32
N THR A 357 -18.00 -23.06 -6.03
CA THR A 357 -17.39 -23.39 -7.33
C THR A 357 -16.31 -24.46 -7.16
N PHE A 358 -15.41 -24.30 -6.18
CA PHE A 358 -14.38 -25.30 -5.85
C PHE A 358 -14.96 -26.56 -5.21
N GLY A 359 -15.99 -26.43 -4.37
CA GLY A 359 -16.66 -27.59 -3.77
C GLY A 359 -17.31 -28.49 -4.80
N GLY A 360 -17.94 -27.89 -5.82
CA GLY A 360 -18.52 -28.63 -6.95
C GLY A 360 -17.46 -29.32 -7.81
N LEU A 361 -16.34 -28.65 -8.07
CA LEU A 361 -15.21 -29.29 -8.77
C LEU A 361 -14.57 -30.41 -7.97
N LEU A 362 -14.43 -30.23 -6.67
CA LEU A 362 -13.84 -31.22 -5.77
C LEU A 362 -14.72 -32.48 -5.72
N ALA A 363 -16.05 -32.30 -5.68
CA ALA A 363 -17.01 -33.40 -5.76
C ALA A 363 -16.86 -34.19 -7.07
N ASP A 364 -16.74 -33.50 -8.20
CA ASP A 364 -16.58 -34.11 -9.52
C ASP A 364 -15.23 -34.86 -9.68
N LYS A 365 -14.14 -34.34 -9.08
CA LYS A 365 -12.80 -34.93 -9.21
C LYS A 365 -12.50 -36.08 -8.26
N VAL A 366 -13.22 -36.19 -7.15
CA VAL A 366 -12.98 -37.19 -6.09
C VAL A 366 -14.20 -38.11 -5.94
N ASP A 367 -14.96 -38.33 -7.02
CA ASP A 367 -16.15 -39.20 -7.06
C ASP A 367 -17.13 -38.99 -5.89
N ASN A 368 -17.42 -37.74 -5.54
CA ASN A 368 -18.29 -37.32 -4.42
C ASN A 368 -17.83 -37.78 -3.02
N MET A 369 -16.58 -38.25 -2.85
CA MET A 369 -16.01 -38.53 -1.52
C MET A 369 -15.90 -37.26 -0.67
N MET A 370 -15.68 -36.11 -1.29
CA MET A 370 -15.62 -34.80 -0.65
C MET A 370 -16.19 -33.76 -1.61
N GLY A 371 -17.07 -32.88 -1.14
CA GLY A 371 -17.78 -31.95 -1.99
C GLY A 371 -18.05 -30.60 -1.34
N VAL A 372 -19.17 -30.00 -1.72
CA VAL A 372 -19.55 -28.63 -1.33
C VAL A 372 -19.83 -28.53 0.17
N SER A 373 -20.50 -29.52 0.76
CA SER A 373 -20.89 -29.45 2.18
C SER A 373 -19.66 -29.48 3.09
N GLU A 374 -18.71 -30.39 2.87
CA GLU A 374 -17.50 -30.46 3.68
C GLU A 374 -16.63 -29.24 3.50
N LEU A 375 -16.58 -28.67 2.29
CA LEU A 375 -15.84 -27.45 2.05
C LEU A 375 -16.46 -26.23 2.74
N LEU A 376 -17.79 -26.08 2.71
CA LEU A 376 -18.47 -24.98 3.40
C LEU A 376 -18.32 -25.09 4.92
N VAL A 377 -18.49 -26.28 5.50
CA VAL A 377 -18.28 -26.52 6.93
C VAL A 377 -16.81 -26.25 7.31
N SER A 378 -15.86 -26.78 6.53
CA SER A 378 -14.43 -26.55 6.75
C SER A 378 -14.09 -25.06 6.73
N THR A 379 -14.59 -24.34 5.72
CA THR A 379 -14.34 -22.89 5.56
C THR A 379 -14.96 -22.09 6.70
N SER A 380 -16.15 -22.46 7.17
CA SER A 380 -16.79 -21.82 8.31
C SER A 380 -16.02 -22.06 9.61
N LEU A 381 -15.74 -23.32 9.95
CA LEU A 381 -15.10 -23.67 11.22
C LEU A 381 -13.66 -23.14 11.29
N GLN A 382 -12.87 -23.38 10.23
CA GLN A 382 -11.51 -22.89 10.16
C GLN A 382 -11.46 -21.37 10.03
N GLY A 383 -12.40 -20.76 9.31
CA GLY A 383 -12.48 -19.30 9.20
C GLY A 383 -12.74 -18.62 10.54
N VAL A 384 -13.70 -19.12 11.33
CA VAL A 384 -13.99 -18.59 12.67
C VAL A 384 -12.81 -18.74 13.60
N LEU A 385 -12.25 -19.96 13.70
CA LEU A 385 -11.10 -20.24 14.57
C LEU A 385 -9.88 -19.40 14.18
N PHE A 386 -9.63 -19.24 12.87
CA PHE A 386 -8.52 -18.43 12.38
C PHE A 386 -8.73 -16.95 12.68
N CYS A 387 -9.89 -16.37 12.39
CA CYS A 387 -10.12 -14.94 12.64
C CYS A 387 -10.05 -14.59 14.14
N LEU A 388 -10.46 -15.51 15.02
CA LEU A 388 -10.35 -15.33 16.47
C LEU A 388 -8.90 -15.39 16.97
N LEU A 389 -8.10 -16.33 16.47
CA LEU A 389 -6.77 -16.58 17.05
C LEU A 389 -5.63 -15.90 16.29
N SER A 390 -5.74 -15.74 14.97
CA SER A 390 -4.66 -15.26 14.08
C SER A 390 -4.06 -13.91 14.51
N ALA A 391 -2.81 -13.73 14.12
CA ALA A 391 -2.10 -12.47 14.17
C ALA A 391 -2.60 -11.50 13.07
N GLN A 392 -2.99 -11.99 11.88
CA GLN A 392 -3.57 -11.16 10.82
C GLN A 392 -5.02 -11.59 10.47
N PRO A 393 -6.04 -11.06 11.17
CA PRO A 393 -7.43 -11.46 10.97
C PRO A 393 -8.09 -10.91 9.68
N VAL A 394 -7.38 -10.07 8.93
CA VAL A 394 -7.81 -9.59 7.61
C VAL A 394 -7.71 -10.70 6.55
N LEU A 395 -6.90 -11.73 6.81
CA LEU A 395 -6.76 -12.87 5.90
C LEU A 395 -8.05 -13.70 5.87
N VAL A 396 -8.55 -13.96 4.66
CA VAL A 396 -9.72 -14.80 4.42
C VAL A 396 -9.24 -16.17 3.94
N ILE A 397 -9.53 -17.20 4.71
CA ILE A 397 -9.18 -18.58 4.40
C ILE A 397 -10.16 -19.18 3.38
N GLY A 398 -9.67 -20.08 2.53
CA GLY A 398 -10.51 -21.12 1.95
C GLY A 398 -9.74 -21.98 0.97
N PHE A 399 -10.47 -22.72 0.13
CA PHE A 399 -9.86 -23.64 -0.81
C PHE A 399 -9.20 -22.90 -1.98
N SER A 400 -8.12 -23.48 -2.49
CA SER A 400 -7.36 -22.92 -3.60
C SER A 400 -7.20 -23.90 -4.75
N GLY A 401 -6.91 -23.37 -5.94
CA GLY A 401 -6.67 -24.18 -7.14
C GLY A 401 -5.52 -25.18 -6.99
N PRO A 402 -4.36 -24.81 -6.42
CA PRO A 402 -3.26 -25.76 -6.19
C PRO A 402 -3.66 -26.93 -5.28
N LEU A 403 -4.46 -26.66 -4.24
CA LEU A 403 -4.98 -27.73 -3.38
C LEU A 403 -5.91 -28.67 -4.15
N LEU A 404 -6.81 -28.14 -5.01
CA LEU A 404 -7.65 -28.98 -5.89
C LEU A 404 -6.83 -29.93 -6.76
N VAL A 405 -5.75 -29.43 -7.39
CA VAL A 405 -4.88 -30.25 -8.26
C VAL A 405 -4.18 -31.34 -7.45
N PHE A 406 -3.75 -31.03 -6.23
CA PHE A 406 -3.20 -32.05 -5.34
C PHE A 406 -4.25 -33.13 -5.02
N GLU A 407 -5.47 -32.76 -4.64
CA GLU A 407 -6.52 -33.73 -4.27
C GLU A 407 -6.85 -34.67 -5.42
N GLU A 408 -6.97 -34.15 -6.64
CA GLU A 408 -7.18 -34.94 -7.86
C GLU A 408 -6.04 -35.95 -8.09
N ALA A 409 -4.79 -35.50 -7.97
CA ALA A 409 -3.63 -36.37 -8.14
C ALA A 409 -3.50 -37.42 -7.03
N PHE A 410 -3.75 -37.03 -5.78
CA PHE A 410 -3.69 -37.94 -4.64
C PHE A 410 -4.81 -38.99 -4.69
N PHE A 411 -6.01 -38.59 -5.08
CA PHE A 411 -7.13 -39.51 -5.30
C PHE A 411 -6.83 -40.52 -6.42
N ALA A 412 -6.36 -40.06 -7.57
CA ALA A 412 -5.99 -40.93 -8.68
C ALA A 412 -4.85 -41.91 -8.30
N PHE A 413 -3.87 -41.44 -7.53
CA PHE A 413 -2.81 -42.30 -7.00
C PHE A 413 -3.38 -43.38 -6.06
N CYS A 414 -4.21 -42.99 -5.09
CA CYS A 414 -4.83 -43.92 -4.16
C CYS A 414 -5.71 -44.96 -4.88
N GLN A 415 -6.50 -44.55 -5.88
CA GLN A 415 -7.27 -45.48 -6.71
C GLN A 415 -6.37 -46.46 -7.48
N SER A 416 -5.26 -46.00 -8.06
CA SER A 416 -4.35 -46.86 -8.83
C SER A 416 -3.64 -47.92 -7.97
N GLN A 417 -3.40 -47.61 -6.70
CA GLN A 417 -2.73 -48.48 -5.73
C GLN A 417 -3.72 -49.25 -4.85
N ASP A 418 -5.03 -49.10 -5.07
CA ASP A 418 -6.11 -49.69 -4.28
C ASP A 418 -6.04 -49.34 -2.77
N ILE A 419 -5.57 -48.13 -2.46
CA ILE A 419 -5.45 -47.56 -1.10
C ILE A 419 -6.66 -46.66 -0.81
N GLU A 420 -7.15 -46.70 0.43
CA GLU A 420 -8.19 -45.78 0.89
C GLU A 420 -7.68 -44.32 0.92
N TYR A 421 -8.18 -43.52 -0.04
CA TYR A 421 -7.86 -42.11 -0.17
C TYR A 421 -8.09 -41.31 1.13
N ILE A 422 -9.25 -41.51 1.77
CA ILE A 422 -9.66 -40.69 2.90
C ILE A 422 -8.79 -40.94 4.15
N VAL A 423 -8.34 -42.18 4.35
CA VAL A 423 -7.43 -42.54 5.45
C VAL A 423 -6.01 -42.07 5.16
N GLY A 424 -5.55 -42.18 3.91
CA GLY A 424 -4.29 -41.60 3.46
C GLY A 424 -4.23 -40.08 3.73
N ARG A 425 -5.34 -39.38 3.51
CA ARG A 425 -5.51 -37.95 3.81
C ARG A 425 -5.29 -37.62 5.29
N VAL A 426 -5.81 -38.45 6.21
CA VAL A 426 -5.62 -38.26 7.66
C VAL A 426 -4.13 -38.32 8.00
N TRP A 427 -3.40 -39.30 7.47
CA TRP A 427 -1.96 -39.42 7.68
C TRP A 427 -1.16 -38.27 7.06
N VAL A 428 -1.55 -37.80 5.87
CA VAL A 428 -1.01 -36.55 5.31
C VAL A 428 -1.24 -35.38 6.28
N GLY A 429 -2.44 -35.26 6.86
CA GLY A 429 -2.77 -34.26 7.86
C GLY A 429 -1.93 -34.33 9.14
N VAL A 430 -1.67 -35.53 9.66
CA VAL A 430 -0.79 -35.73 10.83
C VAL A 430 0.63 -35.27 10.53
N TRP A 431 1.18 -35.65 9.37
CA TRP A 431 2.51 -35.20 8.95
C TRP A 431 2.56 -33.69 8.72
N LEU A 432 1.51 -33.07 8.20
CA LEU A 432 1.42 -31.61 8.06
C LEU A 432 1.59 -30.89 9.40
N VAL A 433 0.95 -31.39 10.47
CA VAL A 433 1.08 -30.84 11.83
C VAL A 433 2.53 -30.96 12.32
N ILE A 434 3.17 -32.11 12.13
CA ILE A 434 4.56 -32.35 12.54
C ILE A 434 5.51 -31.40 11.78
N ILE A 435 5.35 -31.30 10.45
CA ILE A 435 6.18 -30.48 9.58
C ILE A 435 6.05 -29.00 9.96
N VAL A 436 4.83 -28.49 10.17
CA VAL A 436 4.67 -27.07 10.52
C VAL A 436 5.26 -26.73 11.89
N VAL A 437 5.11 -27.60 12.89
CA VAL A 437 5.71 -27.39 14.21
C VAL A 437 7.23 -27.28 14.09
N LEU A 438 7.86 -28.16 13.30
CA LEU A 438 9.30 -28.13 13.05
C LEU A 438 9.73 -26.86 12.30
N ILE A 439 9.03 -26.49 11.23
CA ILE A 439 9.39 -25.31 10.42
C ILE A 439 9.20 -24.01 11.21
N VAL A 440 8.15 -23.90 12.01
CA VAL A 440 7.91 -22.74 12.88
C VAL A 440 8.94 -22.68 14.02
N ALA A 441 9.31 -23.82 14.59
CA ALA A 441 10.37 -23.90 15.60
C ALA A 441 11.72 -23.41 15.05
N LEU A 442 12.02 -23.69 13.78
CA LEU A 442 13.25 -23.29 13.07
C LEU A 442 13.18 -21.89 12.41
N GLU A 443 12.14 -21.10 12.70
CA GLU A 443 11.93 -19.77 12.10
C GLU A 443 11.92 -19.81 10.56
N GLY A 444 11.22 -20.78 9.98
CA GLY A 444 11.15 -21.00 8.54
C GLY A 444 10.54 -19.85 7.74
N SER A 445 9.77 -18.95 8.36
CA SER A 445 9.24 -17.77 7.67
C SER A 445 10.35 -16.81 7.20
N PHE A 446 11.60 -16.97 7.64
CA PHE A 446 12.74 -16.28 7.04
C PHE A 446 12.87 -16.55 5.52
N LEU A 447 12.49 -17.75 5.05
CA LEU A 447 12.57 -18.09 3.62
C LEU A 447 11.70 -17.18 2.75
N VAL A 448 10.67 -16.57 3.33
CA VAL A 448 9.74 -15.67 2.65
C VAL A 448 10.45 -14.41 2.13
N ARG A 449 11.54 -13.98 2.77
CA ARG A 449 12.37 -12.84 2.29
C ARG A 449 13.01 -13.08 0.93
N PHE A 450 13.21 -14.34 0.55
CA PHE A 450 13.78 -14.68 -0.76
C PHE A 450 12.71 -14.76 -1.85
N ILE A 451 11.43 -14.74 -1.48
CA ILE A 451 10.31 -14.70 -2.44
C ILE A 451 10.19 -13.26 -2.95
N SER A 452 10.73 -13.05 -4.14
CA SER A 452 10.69 -11.76 -4.85
C SER A 452 9.43 -11.64 -5.72
N ARG A 453 9.15 -10.43 -6.23
CA ARG A 453 8.05 -10.19 -7.16
C ARG A 453 8.19 -11.05 -8.43
N PHE A 454 9.42 -11.34 -8.87
CA PHE A 454 9.70 -12.29 -9.96
C PHE A 454 8.98 -13.63 -9.80
N THR A 455 9.08 -14.27 -8.64
CA THR A 455 8.47 -15.59 -8.40
C THR A 455 6.98 -15.49 -8.16
N GLN A 456 6.53 -14.44 -7.46
CA GLN A 456 5.10 -14.17 -7.21
C GLN A 456 4.34 -14.00 -8.52
N GLU A 457 4.86 -13.20 -9.47
CA GLU A 457 4.18 -12.91 -10.73
C GLU A 457 4.12 -14.15 -11.64
N ILE A 458 5.19 -14.95 -11.72
CA ILE A 458 5.18 -16.22 -12.46
C ILE A 458 4.11 -17.15 -11.89
N PHE A 459 4.03 -17.26 -10.57
CA PHE A 459 3.03 -18.09 -9.90
C PHE A 459 1.59 -17.61 -10.16
N SER A 460 1.35 -16.30 -10.06
CA SER A 460 0.03 -15.71 -10.28
C SER A 460 -0.46 -15.88 -11.73
N ILE A 461 0.42 -15.71 -12.74
CA ILE A 461 0.05 -15.98 -14.14
C ILE A 461 -0.18 -17.47 -14.38
N LEU A 462 0.64 -18.35 -13.80
CA LEU A 462 0.46 -19.79 -13.90
C LEU A 462 -0.94 -20.22 -13.41
N ILE A 463 -1.35 -19.76 -12.22
CA ILE A 463 -2.68 -20.06 -11.68
C ILE A 463 -3.78 -19.53 -12.62
N SER A 464 -3.64 -18.29 -13.09
CA SER A 464 -4.60 -17.66 -14.01
C SER A 464 -4.77 -18.46 -15.30
N LEU A 465 -3.66 -18.90 -15.89
CA LEU A 465 -3.63 -19.71 -17.11
C LEU A 465 -4.21 -21.11 -16.88
N ILE A 466 -3.95 -21.71 -15.71
CA ILE A 466 -4.58 -22.98 -15.30
C ILE A 466 -6.11 -22.84 -15.24
N PHE A 467 -6.65 -21.77 -14.64
CA PHE A 467 -8.10 -21.58 -14.57
C PHE A 467 -8.74 -21.37 -15.94
N ILE A 468 -8.13 -20.57 -16.81
CA ILE A 468 -8.61 -20.35 -18.18
C ILE A 468 -8.62 -21.68 -18.95
N TYR A 469 -7.51 -22.42 -18.93
CA TYR A 469 -7.40 -23.70 -19.61
C TYR A 469 -8.38 -24.75 -19.07
N GLU A 470 -8.47 -24.92 -17.76
CA GLU A 470 -9.34 -25.93 -17.13
C GLU A 470 -10.82 -25.67 -17.46
N THR A 471 -11.21 -24.40 -17.57
CA THR A 471 -12.56 -24.01 -17.97
C THR A 471 -12.90 -24.49 -19.38
N PHE A 472 -12.05 -24.19 -20.36
CA PHE A 472 -12.27 -24.65 -21.73
C PHE A 472 -12.10 -26.16 -21.89
N ALA A 473 -11.19 -26.78 -21.12
CA ALA A 473 -11.02 -28.23 -21.11
C ALA A 473 -12.27 -28.94 -20.58
N LYS A 474 -12.91 -28.40 -19.53
CA LYS A 474 -14.18 -28.90 -18.99
C LYS A 474 -15.34 -28.70 -19.96
N LEU A 475 -15.46 -27.53 -20.58
CA LEU A 475 -16.43 -27.32 -21.65
C LEU A 475 -16.22 -28.35 -22.78
N GLY A 476 -14.98 -28.55 -23.21
CA GLY A 476 -14.63 -29.56 -24.20
C GLY A 476 -14.98 -30.99 -23.77
N ARG A 477 -14.86 -31.33 -22.49
CA ARG A 477 -15.35 -32.61 -21.94
C ARG A 477 -16.88 -32.70 -22.01
N THR A 478 -17.61 -31.65 -21.67
CA THR A 478 -19.08 -31.60 -21.81
C THR A 478 -19.53 -31.82 -23.26
N PHE A 479 -18.80 -31.25 -24.24
CA PHE A 479 -19.05 -31.51 -25.66
C PHE A 479 -18.70 -32.95 -26.10
N ARG A 480 -17.81 -33.64 -25.38
CA ARG A 480 -17.50 -35.06 -25.62
C ARG A 480 -18.49 -36.01 -24.95
N THR A 481 -18.98 -35.68 -23.75
CA THR A 481 -20.00 -36.48 -23.05
C THR A 481 -21.37 -36.34 -23.69
N HIS A 482 -21.67 -35.14 -24.21
CA HIS A 482 -22.90 -34.83 -24.93
C HIS A 482 -22.56 -34.36 -26.35
N PRO A 483 -22.13 -35.27 -27.25
CA PRO A 483 -21.78 -34.92 -28.62
C PRO A 483 -23.00 -34.41 -29.37
N LEU A 484 -22.80 -33.46 -30.29
CA LEU A 484 -23.85 -32.93 -31.16
C LEU A 484 -24.12 -33.94 -32.28
N VAL A 485 -25.08 -34.83 -32.08
CA VAL A 485 -25.51 -35.83 -33.06
C VAL A 485 -26.92 -35.50 -33.53
N LEU A 486 -27.23 -35.77 -34.80
CA LEU A 486 -28.55 -35.46 -35.35
C LEU A 486 -29.64 -36.41 -34.80
N ASN A 487 -29.28 -37.68 -34.59
CA ASN A 487 -30.18 -38.72 -34.09
C ASN A 487 -29.71 -39.16 -32.70
N TYR A 488 -30.45 -38.79 -31.67
CA TYR A 488 -30.28 -39.33 -30.32
C TYR A 488 -31.18 -40.55 -30.14
N ASP A 489 -30.74 -41.52 -29.34
CA ASP A 489 -31.62 -42.60 -28.89
C ASP A 489 -32.78 -41.99 -28.08
N HIS A 490 -34.01 -42.44 -28.34
CA HIS A 490 -35.19 -41.91 -27.68
C HIS A 490 -35.11 -42.11 -26.16
N LEU A 491 -35.33 -41.03 -25.39
CA LEU A 491 -35.51 -41.11 -23.94
C LEU A 491 -36.74 -41.97 -23.64
N ASN A 492 -36.59 -42.95 -22.74
CA ASN A 492 -37.65 -43.89 -22.40
C ASN A 492 -38.79 -43.16 -21.69
N SER A 493 -39.98 -43.13 -22.30
CA SER A 493 -41.15 -42.36 -21.86
C SER A 493 -41.85 -42.89 -20.60
N THR A 494 -41.24 -43.85 -19.88
CA THR A 494 -41.85 -44.55 -18.74
C THR A 494 -41.30 -44.13 -17.36
N LEU A 495 -40.34 -43.20 -17.28
CA LEU A 495 -39.80 -42.69 -16.01
C LEU A 495 -40.42 -41.33 -15.67
N GLU A 496 -40.79 -41.11 -14.40
CA GLU A 496 -41.33 -39.83 -13.89
C GLU A 496 -40.32 -38.65 -14.01
N GLU A 497 -39.03 -38.95 -14.21
CA GLU A 497 -37.98 -37.99 -14.55
C GLU A 497 -37.18 -38.51 -15.77
N PRO A 498 -37.23 -37.84 -16.94
CA PRO A 498 -36.54 -38.28 -18.17
C PRO A 498 -35.01 -38.34 -18.07
N TRP A 499 -34.42 -37.70 -17.07
CA TRP A 499 -32.99 -37.39 -16.98
C TRP A 499 -32.20 -38.30 -16.02
N GLN A 500 -32.81 -39.37 -15.53
CA GLN A 500 -32.15 -40.35 -14.65
C GLN A 500 -31.22 -41.31 -15.42
N PRO A 501 -30.10 -41.75 -14.83
CA PRO A 501 -29.22 -42.75 -15.43
C PRO A 501 -29.97 -44.05 -15.77
N MET A 502 -29.77 -44.57 -16.97
CA MET A 502 -30.32 -45.87 -17.35
C MET A 502 -29.62 -46.97 -16.56
N VAL A 503 -30.32 -47.62 -15.63
CA VAL A 503 -29.80 -48.79 -14.91
C VAL A 503 -30.00 -50.01 -15.81
N THR A 504 -28.92 -50.47 -16.45
CA THR A 504 -28.93 -51.71 -17.23
C THR A 504 -28.43 -52.85 -16.35
N GLU A 505 -29.26 -53.86 -16.10
CA GLU A 505 -28.83 -55.07 -15.39
C GLU A 505 -28.04 -56.00 -16.32
N ARG A 506 -26.73 -56.14 -16.09
CA ARG A 506 -25.91 -57.13 -16.79
C ARG A 506 -25.85 -58.39 -15.96
N ARG A 507 -26.58 -59.44 -16.39
CA ARG A 507 -26.48 -60.78 -15.79
C ARG A 507 -25.27 -61.49 -16.37
N ARG A 508 -24.25 -61.76 -15.54
CA ARG A 508 -23.15 -62.65 -15.90
C ARG A 508 -23.47 -64.05 -15.37
N TYR A 509 -23.47 -65.02 -16.26
CA TYR A 509 -23.69 -66.42 -15.93
C TYR A 509 -22.33 -67.11 -15.82
N ASP A 510 -21.96 -67.56 -14.63
CA ASP A 510 -20.73 -68.34 -14.44
C ASP A 510 -21.00 -69.81 -14.78
N ASN A 511 -20.54 -70.25 -15.95
CA ASN A 511 -20.73 -71.61 -16.48
C ASN A 511 -20.15 -72.73 -15.59
N GLY A 512 -19.34 -72.41 -14.57
CA GLY A 512 -18.72 -73.38 -13.67
C GLY A 512 -19.40 -73.58 -12.31
N THR A 513 -20.21 -72.61 -11.84
CA THR A 513 -20.82 -72.64 -10.50
C THR A 513 -22.34 -72.47 -10.53
N GLY A 514 -22.94 -72.18 -11.70
CA GLY A 514 -24.38 -71.98 -11.84
C GLY A 514 -24.92 -70.70 -11.20
N ASN A 515 -24.03 -69.84 -10.66
CA ASN A 515 -24.41 -68.58 -10.05
C ASN A 515 -24.58 -67.48 -11.10
N THR A 516 -25.70 -66.78 -11.03
CA THR A 516 -25.93 -65.51 -11.74
C THR A 516 -25.46 -64.35 -10.89
N THR A 517 -24.42 -63.64 -11.33
CA THR A 517 -24.08 -62.33 -10.75
C THR A 517 -24.82 -61.25 -11.54
N VAL A 518 -25.68 -60.51 -10.83
CA VAL A 518 -26.41 -59.36 -11.40
C VAL A 518 -25.58 -58.11 -11.11
N THR A 519 -24.86 -57.62 -12.11
CA THR A 519 -24.15 -56.34 -12.00
C THR A 519 -25.06 -55.23 -12.53
N LYS A 520 -25.50 -54.33 -11.65
CA LYS A 520 -26.23 -53.11 -12.05
C LYS A 520 -25.23 -52.13 -12.66
N VAL A 521 -25.31 -51.90 -13.97
CA VAL A 521 -24.48 -50.91 -14.67
C VAL A 521 -25.31 -49.65 -14.88
N MET A 522 -24.94 -48.55 -14.22
CA MET A 522 -25.51 -47.23 -14.50
C MET A 522 -24.90 -46.69 -15.79
N VAL A 523 -25.72 -46.50 -16.81
CA VAL A 523 -25.33 -45.89 -18.09
C VAL A 523 -25.94 -44.48 -18.12
N ASN A 524 -25.09 -43.45 -18.16
CA ASN A 524 -25.53 -42.07 -18.35
C ASN A 524 -25.66 -41.83 -19.87
N PRO A 525 -26.87 -41.69 -20.44
CA PRO A 525 -27.03 -41.42 -21.86
C PRO A 525 -26.55 -40.01 -22.22
N ALA A 526 -26.12 -39.82 -23.47
CA ALA A 526 -25.82 -38.50 -24.00
C ALA A 526 -27.12 -37.74 -24.28
N TYR A 527 -27.30 -36.58 -23.64
CA TYR A 527 -28.50 -35.77 -23.82
C TYR A 527 -28.37 -34.77 -24.99
N PRO A 528 -29.46 -34.55 -25.76
CA PRO A 528 -29.49 -33.55 -26.83
C PRO A 528 -29.38 -32.13 -26.29
N ASN A 529 -28.75 -31.24 -27.08
CA ASN A 529 -28.64 -29.78 -26.85
C ASN A 529 -28.00 -29.31 -25.53
N THR A 530 -27.70 -30.20 -24.59
CA THR A 530 -27.04 -29.90 -23.31
C THR A 530 -25.70 -29.19 -23.49
N ALA A 531 -24.89 -29.61 -24.47
CA ALA A 531 -23.57 -29.01 -24.71
C ALA A 531 -23.66 -27.54 -25.15
N LEU A 532 -24.59 -27.21 -26.05
CA LEU A 532 -24.81 -25.85 -26.53
C LEU A 532 -25.37 -24.96 -25.42
N LEU A 533 -26.36 -25.43 -24.67
CA LEU A 533 -26.90 -24.70 -23.54
C LEU A 533 -25.83 -24.44 -22.47
N SER A 534 -24.99 -25.43 -22.17
CA SER A 534 -23.86 -25.29 -21.25
C SER A 534 -22.85 -24.23 -21.72
N MET A 535 -22.55 -24.16 -23.02
CA MET A 535 -21.72 -23.10 -23.59
C MET A 535 -22.35 -21.72 -23.43
N CYS A 536 -23.65 -21.59 -23.71
CA CYS A 536 -24.39 -20.34 -23.56
C CYS A 536 -24.42 -19.86 -22.10
N LEU A 537 -24.71 -20.74 -21.15
CA LEU A 537 -24.71 -20.43 -19.71
C LEU A 537 -23.31 -20.03 -19.22
N MET A 538 -22.27 -20.73 -19.67
CA MET A 538 -20.88 -20.42 -19.33
C MET A 538 -20.46 -19.03 -19.83
N LEU A 539 -20.61 -18.79 -21.14
CA LEU A 539 -20.22 -17.50 -21.74
C LEU A 539 -21.11 -16.36 -21.26
N GLY A 540 -22.42 -16.60 -21.11
CA GLY A 540 -23.37 -15.63 -20.56
C GLY A 540 -22.99 -15.19 -19.15
N CYS A 541 -22.67 -16.14 -18.26
CA CYS A 541 -22.23 -15.82 -16.91
C CYS A 541 -20.92 -15.00 -16.91
N PHE A 542 -19.95 -15.40 -17.74
CA PHE A 542 -18.68 -14.68 -17.90
C PHE A 542 -18.88 -13.25 -18.38
N PHE A 543 -19.63 -13.04 -19.47
CA PHE A 543 -19.84 -11.71 -20.04
C PHE A 543 -20.59 -10.79 -19.10
N ILE A 544 -21.66 -11.26 -18.45
CA ILE A 544 -22.39 -10.45 -17.46
C ILE A 544 -21.46 -10.03 -16.32
N ALA A 545 -20.72 -10.96 -15.73
CA ALA A 545 -19.79 -10.65 -14.65
C ALA A 545 -18.69 -9.66 -15.10
N PHE A 546 -18.13 -9.86 -16.28
CA PHE A 546 -17.08 -9.01 -16.85
C PHE A 546 -17.57 -7.60 -17.17
N PHE A 547 -18.75 -7.46 -17.79
CA PHE A 547 -19.33 -6.15 -18.09
C PHE A 547 -19.78 -5.42 -16.83
N LEU A 548 -20.34 -6.09 -15.83
CA LEU A 548 -20.67 -5.47 -14.54
C LEU A 548 -19.41 -4.97 -13.83
N ARG A 549 -18.28 -5.68 -13.94
CA ARG A 549 -16.99 -5.18 -13.46
C ARG A 549 -16.53 -3.94 -14.22
N GLN A 550 -16.58 -3.94 -15.55
CA GLN A 550 -16.20 -2.75 -16.34
C GLN A 550 -17.12 -1.56 -16.04
N PHE A 551 -18.41 -1.84 -15.81
CA PHE A 551 -19.41 -0.85 -15.45
C PHE A 551 -19.07 -0.12 -14.15
N LYS A 552 -18.33 -0.75 -13.21
CA LYS A 552 -17.79 -0.10 -12.01
C LYS A 552 -16.98 1.17 -12.33
N ASN A 553 -16.26 1.15 -13.45
CA ASN A 553 -15.41 2.24 -13.93
C ASN A 553 -16.08 3.08 -15.04
N GLY A 554 -17.30 2.73 -15.44
CA GLY A 554 -18.06 3.44 -16.47
C GLY A 554 -18.56 4.81 -16.01
N THR A 555 -18.98 5.66 -16.94
CA THR A 555 -19.50 7.00 -16.64
C THR A 555 -20.98 7.01 -16.24
N PHE A 556 -21.70 5.91 -16.49
CA PHE A 556 -23.13 5.81 -16.25
C PHE A 556 -23.45 5.47 -14.78
N LEU A 557 -24.58 5.99 -14.27
CA LEU A 557 -25.09 5.89 -12.89
C LEU A 557 -24.31 6.66 -11.81
N PRO A 558 -24.98 7.05 -10.70
CA PRO A 558 -24.31 7.68 -9.57
C PRO A 558 -23.27 6.73 -8.94
N GLY A 559 -22.12 7.29 -8.54
CA GLY A 559 -20.94 6.51 -8.14
C GLY A 559 -21.20 5.45 -7.05
N LYS A 560 -22.12 5.69 -6.11
CA LYS A 560 -22.50 4.70 -5.07
C LYS A 560 -23.18 3.46 -5.67
N VAL A 561 -24.15 3.66 -6.56
CA VAL A 561 -24.90 2.57 -7.21
C VAL A 561 -23.99 1.83 -8.20
N ARG A 562 -23.15 2.56 -8.94
CA ARG A 562 -22.17 1.99 -9.86
C ARG A 562 -21.18 1.06 -9.16
N ARG A 563 -20.62 1.48 -8.02
CA ARG A 563 -19.72 0.66 -7.20
C ARG A 563 -20.42 -0.58 -6.66
N LEU A 564 -21.64 -0.41 -6.12
CA LEU A 564 -22.46 -1.52 -5.67
C LEU A 564 -22.69 -2.55 -6.80
N LEU A 565 -23.15 -2.11 -7.97
CA LEU A 565 -23.47 -3.01 -9.08
C LEU A 565 -22.23 -3.75 -9.61
N GLY A 566 -21.07 -3.08 -9.64
CA GLY A 566 -19.81 -3.72 -10.02
C GLY A 566 -19.29 -4.72 -8.99
N ASP A 567 -19.41 -4.39 -7.70
CA ASP A 567 -18.96 -5.25 -6.60
C ASP A 567 -19.87 -6.51 -6.45
N PHE A 568 -21.17 -6.38 -6.72
CA PHE A 568 -22.12 -7.50 -6.76
C PHE A 568 -22.20 -8.20 -8.13
N GLY A 569 -21.30 -7.88 -9.07
CA GLY A 569 -21.36 -8.37 -10.44
C GLY A 569 -21.38 -9.91 -10.59
N VAL A 570 -20.55 -10.61 -9.81
CA VAL A 570 -20.46 -12.09 -9.84
C VAL A 570 -21.74 -12.76 -9.31
N PRO A 571 -22.25 -12.43 -8.11
CA PRO A 571 -23.53 -12.96 -7.63
C PRO A 571 -24.70 -12.69 -8.57
N ILE A 572 -24.78 -11.47 -9.13
CA ILE A 572 -25.83 -11.09 -10.08
C ILE A 572 -25.75 -11.96 -11.35
N ALA A 573 -24.53 -12.18 -11.88
CA ALA A 573 -24.33 -13.03 -13.05
C ALA A 573 -24.74 -14.49 -12.81
N ILE A 574 -24.43 -15.06 -11.63
CA ILE A 574 -24.87 -16.41 -11.24
C ILE A 574 -26.41 -16.44 -11.17
N PHE A 575 -27.02 -15.49 -10.47
CA PHE A 575 -28.47 -15.42 -10.31
C PHE A 575 -29.19 -15.35 -11.66
N LEU A 576 -28.75 -14.47 -12.57
CA LEU A 576 -29.37 -14.34 -13.89
C LEU A 576 -29.24 -15.62 -14.74
N MET A 577 -28.10 -16.32 -14.66
CA MET A 577 -27.91 -17.57 -15.39
C MET A 577 -28.70 -18.73 -14.78
N VAL A 578 -28.89 -18.75 -13.46
CA VAL A 578 -29.79 -19.70 -12.80
C VAL A 578 -31.24 -19.47 -13.25
N VAL A 579 -31.69 -18.22 -13.32
CA VAL A 579 -33.04 -17.89 -13.82
C VAL A 579 -33.19 -18.31 -15.29
N ALA A 580 -32.16 -18.10 -16.11
CA ALA A 580 -32.16 -18.54 -17.51
C ALA A 580 -32.23 -20.07 -17.63
N ASP A 581 -31.49 -20.82 -16.80
CA ASP A 581 -31.52 -22.29 -16.76
C ASP A 581 -32.90 -22.82 -16.32
N ILE A 582 -33.50 -22.23 -15.28
CA ILE A 582 -34.85 -22.60 -14.82
C ILE A 582 -35.92 -22.30 -15.89
N SER A 583 -35.72 -21.25 -16.69
CA SER A 583 -36.66 -20.90 -17.77
C SER A 583 -36.60 -21.87 -18.96
N ILE A 584 -35.57 -22.73 -19.05
CA ILE A 584 -35.37 -23.71 -20.13
C ILE A 584 -35.51 -25.11 -19.53
N GLU A 585 -36.75 -25.57 -19.38
CA GLU A 585 -37.04 -26.87 -18.73
C GLU A 585 -36.77 -28.09 -19.64
N ASP A 586 -36.72 -27.88 -20.96
CA ASP A 586 -36.65 -28.96 -21.96
C ASP A 586 -35.25 -29.58 -22.15
N VAL A 587 -34.21 -29.01 -21.54
CA VAL A 587 -32.82 -29.41 -21.77
C VAL A 587 -32.13 -29.72 -20.46
N TYR A 588 -31.51 -30.89 -20.37
CA TYR A 588 -30.70 -31.26 -19.21
C TYR A 588 -29.48 -30.36 -19.08
N THR A 589 -29.24 -29.89 -17.85
CA THR A 589 -27.99 -29.25 -17.44
C THR A 589 -27.44 -29.92 -16.19
N GLN A 590 -26.11 -30.04 -16.11
CA GLN A 590 -25.46 -30.61 -14.94
C GLN A 590 -25.55 -29.60 -13.79
N LYS A 591 -26.28 -29.94 -12.72
CA LYS A 591 -26.48 -29.09 -11.55
C LYS A 591 -25.56 -29.48 -10.39
N LEU A 592 -25.39 -28.57 -9.44
CA LEU A 592 -24.57 -28.79 -8.25
C LEU A 592 -25.20 -29.86 -7.33
N VAL A 593 -24.43 -30.88 -6.98
CA VAL A 593 -24.86 -31.92 -6.02
C VAL A 593 -24.56 -31.44 -4.60
N VAL A 594 -25.60 -31.13 -3.83
CA VAL A 594 -25.50 -30.74 -2.41
C VAL A 594 -26.32 -31.71 -1.56
N PRO A 595 -25.78 -32.29 -0.48
CA PRO A 595 -26.57 -33.19 0.37
C PRO A 595 -27.57 -32.38 1.23
N LYS A 596 -28.68 -33.00 1.64
CA LYS A 596 -29.70 -32.34 2.48
C LYS A 596 -29.15 -32.14 3.90
N GLY A 597 -29.07 -30.89 4.36
CA GLY A 597 -28.57 -30.54 5.69
C GLY A 597 -27.07 -30.76 5.89
N LEU A 598 -26.65 -30.96 7.15
CA LEU A 598 -25.24 -31.17 7.56
C LEU A 598 -24.78 -32.62 7.37
N THR A 599 -25.08 -33.22 6.22
CA THR A 599 -24.62 -34.56 5.86
C THR A 599 -23.40 -34.51 4.94
N VAL A 600 -22.56 -35.54 5.01
CA VAL A 600 -21.42 -35.69 4.10
C VAL A 600 -21.90 -35.94 2.67
N SER A 601 -21.06 -35.61 1.68
CA SER A 601 -21.39 -35.74 0.26
C SER A 601 -21.76 -37.18 -0.14
N ASN A 602 -21.16 -38.18 0.50
CA ASN A 602 -21.54 -39.59 0.33
C ASN A 602 -21.74 -40.31 1.68
N PRO A 603 -22.96 -40.30 2.25
CA PRO A 603 -23.25 -40.94 3.54
C PRO A 603 -23.15 -42.47 3.53
N ALA A 604 -23.19 -43.10 2.34
CA ALA A 604 -23.11 -44.55 2.22
C ALA A 604 -21.67 -45.08 2.35
N GLN A 605 -20.67 -44.24 2.09
CA GLN A 605 -19.26 -44.65 2.07
C GLN A 605 -18.46 -44.19 3.28
N ARG A 606 -18.88 -43.12 3.97
CA ARG A 606 -18.13 -42.58 5.13
C ARG A 606 -18.99 -41.84 6.14
N GLY A 607 -18.51 -41.80 7.38
CA GLY A 607 -18.97 -40.86 8.42
C GLY A 607 -18.19 -39.54 8.43
N TRP A 608 -18.51 -38.67 9.40
CA TRP A 608 -17.75 -37.44 9.67
C TRP A 608 -16.40 -37.72 10.35
N LEU A 609 -16.26 -38.80 11.13
CA LEU A 609 -15.02 -39.17 11.80
C LEU A 609 -14.38 -40.35 11.08
N ILE A 610 -13.14 -40.19 10.63
CA ILE A 610 -12.41 -41.24 9.91
C ILE A 610 -11.49 -41.99 10.86
N ASN A 611 -11.52 -43.32 10.79
CA ASN A 611 -10.58 -44.15 11.52
C ASN A 611 -9.19 -44.14 10.84
N PRO A 612 -8.11 -43.69 11.51
CA PRO A 612 -6.77 -43.62 10.92
C PRO A 612 -6.17 -44.99 10.56
N PHE A 613 -6.74 -46.10 11.04
CA PHE A 613 -6.27 -47.46 10.76
C PHE A 613 -7.01 -48.13 9.57
N GLY A 614 -7.98 -47.46 8.95
CA GLY A 614 -8.81 -48.03 7.90
C GLY A 614 -10.30 -47.99 8.24
N GLU A 615 -11.15 -47.67 7.27
CA GLU A 615 -12.62 -47.73 7.42
C GLU A 615 -13.18 -49.04 6.83
N HIS A 616 -12.82 -49.38 5.59
CA HIS A 616 -13.23 -50.61 4.90
C HIS A 616 -12.07 -51.61 4.70
N LYS A 617 -10.84 -51.12 4.59
CA LYS A 617 -9.60 -51.90 4.44
C LYS A 617 -8.56 -51.48 5.47
N ALA A 618 -7.79 -52.44 5.98
CA ALA A 618 -6.67 -52.15 6.87
C ALA A 618 -5.61 -51.31 6.16
N PHE A 619 -5.27 -50.14 6.73
CA PHE A 619 -4.33 -49.23 6.10
C PHE A 619 -2.88 -49.71 6.31
N PRO A 620 -2.05 -49.83 5.25
CA PRO A 620 -0.71 -50.38 5.39
C PRO A 620 0.21 -49.41 6.15
N VAL A 621 0.95 -49.92 7.13
CA VAL A 621 1.86 -49.11 7.98
C VAL A 621 2.94 -48.40 7.15
N TRP A 622 3.46 -49.03 6.10
CA TRP A 622 4.45 -48.40 5.22
C TRP A 622 3.89 -47.17 4.51
N VAL A 623 2.60 -47.17 4.16
CA VAL A 623 1.92 -46.02 3.52
C VAL A 623 1.77 -44.88 4.52
N MET A 624 1.55 -45.18 5.80
CA MET A 624 1.46 -44.15 6.86
C MET A 624 2.73 -43.30 6.92
N PHE A 625 3.91 -43.94 6.81
CA PHE A 625 5.19 -43.24 6.73
C PHE A 625 5.42 -42.59 5.34
N ALA A 626 5.03 -43.27 4.26
CA ALA A 626 5.15 -42.74 2.91
C ALA A 626 4.33 -41.46 2.70
N CYS A 627 3.21 -41.28 3.42
CA CYS A 627 2.40 -40.06 3.42
C CYS A 627 3.17 -38.79 3.85
N CYS A 628 4.37 -38.91 4.42
CA CYS A 628 5.26 -37.78 4.66
C CYS A 628 5.62 -37.03 3.36
N VAL A 629 5.79 -37.74 2.23
CA VAL A 629 6.12 -37.13 0.93
C VAL A 629 4.99 -36.21 0.42
N PRO A 630 3.74 -36.68 0.26
CA PRO A 630 2.63 -35.79 -0.09
C PRO A 630 2.37 -34.71 0.96
N ALA A 631 2.64 -34.97 2.25
CA ALA A 631 2.52 -33.93 3.28
C ALA A 631 3.52 -32.79 3.10
N ILE A 632 4.80 -33.07 2.78
CA ILE A 632 5.78 -32.03 2.45
C ILE A 632 5.30 -31.20 1.26
N LEU A 633 4.71 -31.85 0.25
CA LEU A 633 4.21 -31.17 -0.92
C LEU A 633 3.05 -30.21 -0.59
N VAL A 634 2.04 -30.70 0.14
CA VAL A 634 0.90 -29.88 0.58
C VAL A 634 1.38 -28.76 1.52
N PHE A 635 2.34 -29.04 2.39
CA PHE A 635 2.93 -28.02 3.27
C PHE A 635 3.56 -26.90 2.45
N ILE A 636 4.38 -27.22 1.44
CA ILE A 636 5.02 -26.22 0.58
C ILE A 636 3.96 -25.38 -0.14
N LEU A 637 2.89 -26.00 -0.66
CA LEU A 637 1.79 -25.28 -1.31
C LEU A 637 1.12 -24.28 -0.37
N ILE A 638 0.70 -24.75 0.81
CA ILE A 638 0.04 -23.91 1.82
C ILE A 638 0.98 -22.81 2.32
N PHE A 639 2.26 -23.15 2.53
CA PHE A 639 3.30 -22.22 2.96
C PHE A 639 3.48 -21.09 1.94
N LEU A 640 3.69 -21.42 0.66
CA LEU A 640 3.89 -20.42 -0.38
C LEU A 640 2.67 -19.51 -0.53
N GLU A 641 1.47 -20.09 -0.66
CA GLU A 641 0.25 -19.32 -0.87
C GLU A 641 -0.07 -18.42 0.34
N SER A 642 0.06 -18.94 1.56
CA SER A 642 -0.27 -18.18 2.77
C SER A 642 0.74 -17.08 3.05
N GLN A 643 2.04 -17.37 2.90
CA GLN A 643 3.09 -16.36 3.17
C GLN A 643 3.10 -15.24 2.13
N ILE A 644 2.93 -15.57 0.84
CA ILE A 644 2.78 -14.56 -0.23
C ILE A 644 1.55 -13.70 0.05
N THR A 645 0.44 -14.32 0.44
CA THR A 645 -0.79 -13.57 0.76
C THR A 645 -0.57 -12.63 1.95
N THR A 646 0.07 -13.10 3.03
CA THR A 646 0.38 -12.25 4.18
C THR A 646 1.26 -11.07 3.78
N LEU A 647 2.32 -11.30 2.98
CA LEU A 647 3.18 -10.23 2.45
C LEU A 647 2.41 -9.18 1.64
N ILE A 648 1.54 -9.62 0.73
CA ILE A 648 0.76 -8.70 -0.12
C ILE A 648 -0.19 -7.85 0.72
N VAL A 649 -0.78 -8.44 1.77
CA VAL A 649 -1.72 -7.73 2.65
C VAL A 649 -0.99 -6.79 3.61
N SER A 650 0.17 -7.18 4.16
CA SER A 650 0.95 -6.39 5.12
C SER A 650 1.90 -5.37 4.50
N LYS A 651 1.77 -5.14 3.19
CA LYS A 651 2.53 -4.14 2.44
C LYS A 651 2.53 -2.76 3.12
N PRO A 652 3.71 -2.11 3.29
CA PRO A 652 3.83 -0.85 4.03
C PRO A 652 3.02 0.29 3.40
N GLU A 653 2.75 0.22 2.09
CA GLU A 653 1.94 1.22 1.36
C GLU A 653 0.50 1.31 1.89
N ARG A 654 0.00 0.22 2.50
CA ARG A 654 -1.37 0.17 3.08
C ARG A 654 -1.47 0.84 4.45
N LYS A 655 -0.35 1.27 5.05
CA LYS A 655 -0.31 1.93 6.37
C LYS A 655 -1.06 1.14 7.45
N MET A 656 -0.89 -0.18 7.48
CA MET A 656 -1.41 -1.02 8.56
C MET A 656 -0.57 -0.81 9.83
N VAL A 657 -1.21 -0.76 11.00
CA VAL A 657 -0.58 -0.27 12.24
C VAL A 657 -0.36 -1.38 13.26
N LYS A 658 -1.22 -2.40 13.29
CA LYS A 658 -1.28 -3.39 14.38
C LYS A 658 -0.37 -4.62 14.20
N GLY A 659 0.65 -4.53 13.35
CA GLY A 659 1.62 -5.60 13.10
C GLY A 659 1.02 -6.83 12.40
N SER A 660 1.87 -7.59 11.72
CA SER A 660 1.51 -8.83 11.01
C SER A 660 2.22 -10.03 11.64
N GLY A 661 1.56 -11.20 11.71
CA GLY A 661 2.23 -12.43 12.15
C GLY A 661 2.42 -13.41 11.01
N PHE A 662 3.67 -13.77 10.74
CA PHE A 662 4.02 -14.71 9.67
C PHE A 662 4.21 -16.14 10.20
N HIS A 663 4.71 -16.29 11.43
CA HIS A 663 4.99 -17.59 12.04
C HIS A 663 3.73 -18.17 12.70
N PHE A 664 3.03 -17.34 13.48
CA PHE A 664 1.86 -17.79 14.22
C PHE A 664 0.70 -18.15 13.29
N ASP A 665 0.45 -17.36 12.25
CA ASP A 665 -0.62 -17.62 11.29
C ASP A 665 -0.37 -18.90 10.48
N LEU A 666 0.89 -19.18 10.14
CA LEU A 666 1.28 -20.42 9.48
C LEU A 666 1.01 -21.65 10.36
N LEU A 667 1.41 -21.58 11.63
CA LEU A 667 1.17 -22.66 12.59
C LEU A 667 -0.32 -22.92 12.73
N LEU A 668 -1.11 -21.87 12.92
CA LEU A 668 -2.54 -21.96 13.13
C LEU A 668 -3.25 -22.56 11.92
N LEU A 669 -2.95 -22.04 10.73
CA LEU A 669 -3.60 -22.47 9.49
C LEU A 669 -3.29 -23.93 9.15
N VAL A 670 -2.02 -24.34 9.19
CA VAL A 670 -1.64 -25.73 8.85
C VAL A 670 -2.08 -26.71 9.92
N SER A 671 -2.01 -26.35 11.21
CA SER A 671 -2.46 -27.23 12.29
C SER A 671 -3.97 -27.47 12.23
N MET A 672 -4.77 -26.42 12.00
CA MET A 672 -6.20 -26.54 11.82
C MET A 672 -6.56 -27.35 10.57
N GLY A 673 -5.84 -27.13 9.45
CA GLY A 673 -5.97 -27.95 8.24
C GLY A 673 -5.66 -29.43 8.50
N GLY A 674 -4.57 -29.73 9.22
CA GLY A 674 -4.20 -31.10 9.58
C GLY A 674 -5.22 -31.78 10.50
N LEU A 675 -5.74 -31.06 11.50
CA LEU A 675 -6.82 -31.56 12.38
C LEU A 675 -8.14 -31.76 11.63
N SER A 676 -8.45 -30.89 10.68
CA SER A 676 -9.65 -31.02 9.84
C SER A 676 -9.63 -32.27 8.95
N ALA A 677 -8.45 -32.78 8.62
CA ALA A 677 -8.30 -34.01 7.84
C ALA A 677 -8.88 -35.23 8.57
N ILE A 678 -8.86 -35.26 9.90
CA ILE A 678 -9.48 -36.31 10.74
C ILE A 678 -11.00 -36.37 10.52
N PHE A 679 -11.60 -35.21 10.23
CA PHE A 679 -13.03 -35.09 9.92
C PHE A 679 -13.33 -35.25 8.42
N GLY A 680 -12.32 -35.57 7.60
CA GLY A 680 -12.46 -35.68 6.16
C GLY A 680 -12.86 -34.38 5.49
N MET A 681 -12.46 -33.26 6.11
CA MET A 681 -12.65 -31.93 5.58
C MET A 681 -11.45 -31.53 4.70
N PRO A 682 -11.68 -30.65 3.72
CA PRO A 682 -10.61 -30.13 2.88
C PRO A 682 -9.66 -29.24 3.68
N TRP A 683 -8.37 -29.29 3.32
CA TRP A 683 -7.38 -28.34 3.82
C TRP A 683 -7.59 -27.00 3.14
N LEU A 684 -7.31 -25.91 3.85
CA LEU A 684 -7.52 -24.57 3.33
C LEU A 684 -6.23 -23.77 3.43
N SER A 685 -6.10 -22.75 2.59
CA SER A 685 -4.99 -21.79 2.59
C SER A 685 -5.52 -20.36 2.67
N ALA A 686 -4.64 -19.39 2.94
CA ALA A 686 -5.04 -17.98 2.90
C ALA A 686 -5.22 -17.56 1.44
N ALA A 687 -6.43 -17.16 1.06
CA ALA A 687 -6.72 -16.86 -0.33
C ALA A 687 -6.35 -15.41 -0.66
N THR A 688 -5.43 -15.25 -1.61
CA THR A 688 -4.81 -13.95 -1.93
C THR A 688 -5.83 -12.90 -2.38
N VAL A 689 -6.62 -13.22 -3.41
CA VAL A 689 -7.58 -12.27 -3.98
C VAL A 689 -8.63 -11.86 -2.95
N ARG A 690 -9.19 -12.83 -2.21
CA ARG A 690 -10.21 -12.59 -1.18
C ARG A 690 -9.66 -11.75 -0.02
N SER A 691 -8.44 -12.04 0.43
CA SER A 691 -7.79 -11.29 1.51
C SER A 691 -7.45 -9.86 1.09
N VAL A 692 -7.03 -9.65 -0.15
CA VAL A 692 -6.78 -8.31 -0.71
C VAL A 692 -8.08 -7.52 -0.84
N THR A 693 -9.14 -8.11 -1.40
CA THR A 693 -10.44 -7.43 -1.50
C THR A 693 -11.03 -7.11 -0.13
N HIS A 694 -10.81 -7.98 0.86
CA HIS A 694 -11.22 -7.74 2.24
C HIS A 694 -10.46 -6.57 2.85
N ALA A 695 -9.14 -6.53 2.70
CA ALA A 695 -8.32 -5.40 3.14
C ALA A 695 -8.73 -4.09 2.45
N ASN A 696 -9.01 -4.14 1.15
CA ASN A 696 -9.44 -2.97 0.37
C ASN A 696 -10.81 -2.47 0.83
N ALA A 697 -11.77 -3.36 1.09
CA ALA A 697 -13.10 -2.99 1.62
C ALA A 697 -13.02 -2.31 3.00
N LEU A 698 -11.98 -2.64 3.77
CA LEU A 698 -11.69 -2.05 5.08
C LEU A 698 -10.77 -0.82 5.01
N THR A 699 -10.33 -0.42 3.82
CA THR A 699 -9.44 0.73 3.63
C THR A 699 -10.24 2.03 3.64
N VAL A 700 -9.78 3.01 4.41
CA VAL A 700 -10.34 4.36 4.44
C VAL A 700 -9.47 5.28 3.59
N MET A 701 -10.07 5.83 2.54
CA MET A 701 -9.42 6.75 1.62
C MET A 701 -9.66 8.21 2.03
N SER A 702 -8.65 9.07 1.86
CA SER A 702 -8.77 10.51 2.08
C SER A 702 -9.65 11.17 1.02
N LYS A 703 -10.45 12.18 1.41
CA LYS A 703 -11.39 12.90 0.54
C LYS A 703 -10.74 14.00 -0.33
N GLY A 704 -9.42 13.98 -0.49
CA GLY A 704 -8.68 14.97 -1.29
C GLY A 704 -8.76 14.74 -2.81
N PRO A 705 -8.27 15.68 -3.63
CA PRO A 705 -8.27 15.58 -5.10
C PRO A 705 -7.46 14.38 -5.64
N LYS A 706 -6.54 13.84 -4.83
CA LYS A 706 -5.95 12.52 -5.01
C LYS A 706 -6.27 11.70 -3.76
N PRO A 707 -7.16 10.69 -3.80
CA PRO A 707 -7.44 9.87 -2.64
C PRO A 707 -6.19 9.10 -2.27
N GLN A 708 -5.69 9.34 -1.07
CA GLN A 708 -4.58 8.60 -0.48
C GLN A 708 -5.10 7.72 0.63
N ILE A 709 -4.50 6.53 0.79
CA ILE A 709 -4.81 5.64 1.90
C ILE A 709 -4.49 6.37 3.21
N GLN A 710 -5.52 6.57 4.05
CA GLN A 710 -5.35 7.18 5.36
C GLN A 710 -5.00 6.12 6.40
N ARG A 711 -5.83 5.06 6.47
CA ARG A 711 -5.65 3.89 7.34
C ARG A 711 -6.52 2.73 6.89
N VAL A 712 -6.16 1.51 7.29
CA VAL A 712 -6.99 0.31 7.13
C VAL A 712 -7.61 -0.05 8.48
N LEU A 713 -8.91 -0.37 8.49
CA LEU A 713 -9.60 -0.83 9.69
C LEU A 713 -9.24 -2.29 9.96
N GLU A 714 -8.27 -2.50 10.83
CA GLU A 714 -7.85 -3.83 11.28
C GLU A 714 -8.79 -4.33 12.39
N GLN A 715 -9.66 -5.29 12.06
CA GLN A 715 -10.62 -5.89 12.98
C GLN A 715 -10.85 -7.38 12.70
N ARG A 716 -11.42 -8.09 13.68
CA ARG A 716 -11.67 -9.55 13.64
C ARG A 716 -13.10 -9.92 13.26
N VAL A 717 -14.05 -9.06 13.60
CA VAL A 717 -15.49 -9.34 13.55
C VAL A 717 -15.96 -9.63 12.14
N SER A 718 -15.46 -8.90 11.15
CA SER A 718 -15.80 -9.11 9.74
C SER A 718 -15.51 -10.54 9.26
N GLY A 719 -14.29 -11.03 9.50
CA GLY A 719 -13.87 -12.37 9.10
C GLY A 719 -14.67 -13.45 9.82
N VAL A 720 -14.95 -13.26 11.11
CA VAL A 720 -15.82 -14.16 11.88
C VAL A 720 -17.24 -14.18 11.31
N LEU A 721 -17.83 -13.02 11.04
CA LEU A 721 -19.18 -12.92 10.49
C LEU A 721 -19.26 -13.52 9.08
N VAL A 722 -18.28 -13.25 8.22
CA VAL A 722 -18.18 -13.86 6.89
C VAL A 722 -18.11 -15.37 7.00
N ALA A 723 -17.22 -15.91 7.84
CA ALA A 723 -17.06 -17.35 8.01
C ALA A 723 -18.36 -18.00 8.51
N LEU A 724 -19.02 -17.38 9.49
CA LEU A 724 -20.31 -17.84 10.02
C LEU A 724 -21.41 -17.80 8.96
N LEU A 725 -21.51 -16.72 8.18
CA LEU A 725 -22.47 -16.60 7.09
C LEU A 725 -22.25 -17.66 6.00
N VAL A 726 -20.99 -17.95 5.64
CA VAL A 726 -20.64 -19.04 4.69
C VAL A 726 -21.09 -20.40 5.22
N GLY A 727 -20.95 -20.66 6.53
CA GLY A 727 -21.46 -21.87 7.15
C GLY A 727 -22.99 -21.95 7.14
N LEU A 728 -23.67 -20.83 7.43
CA LEU A 728 -25.13 -20.73 7.35
C LEU A 728 -25.67 -20.91 5.93
N SER A 729 -24.87 -20.64 4.89
CA SER A 729 -25.26 -20.87 3.49
C SER A 729 -25.59 -22.34 3.19
N ILE A 730 -25.16 -23.30 4.00
CA ILE A 730 -25.57 -24.71 3.86
C ILE A 730 -27.09 -24.86 4.01
N LEU A 731 -27.75 -24.01 4.81
CA LEU A 731 -29.19 -23.99 4.97
C LEU A 731 -29.91 -23.52 3.69
N MET A 732 -29.20 -22.88 2.76
CA MET A 732 -29.70 -22.46 1.45
C MET A 732 -29.59 -23.58 0.39
N GLU A 733 -29.50 -24.85 0.80
CA GLU A 733 -29.39 -26.03 -0.07
C GLU A 733 -30.38 -26.04 -1.26
N PRO A 734 -31.69 -25.74 -1.10
CA PRO A 734 -32.62 -25.72 -2.23
C PRO A 734 -32.22 -24.73 -3.33
N ILE A 735 -31.62 -23.59 -2.94
CA ILE A 735 -31.14 -22.56 -3.88
C ILE A 735 -29.82 -23.03 -4.52
N LEU A 736 -28.91 -23.63 -3.75
CA LEU A 736 -27.61 -24.10 -4.22
C LEU A 736 -27.72 -25.21 -5.27
N LYS A 737 -28.70 -26.11 -5.13
CA LYS A 737 -28.98 -27.19 -6.09
C LYS A 737 -29.49 -26.69 -7.44
N MET A 738 -30.02 -25.48 -7.50
CA MET A 738 -30.49 -24.90 -8.76
C MET A 738 -29.35 -24.33 -9.59
N ILE A 739 -28.14 -24.23 -9.05
CA ILE A 739 -27.00 -23.64 -9.76
C ILE A 739 -26.46 -24.64 -10.79
N PRO A 740 -26.48 -24.31 -12.10
CA PRO A 740 -25.87 -25.14 -13.12
C PRO A 740 -24.34 -25.04 -13.05
N MET A 741 -23.66 -26.18 -13.14
CA MET A 741 -22.19 -26.27 -13.13
C MET A 741 -21.56 -25.49 -14.30
N SER A 742 -22.28 -25.36 -15.42
CA SER A 742 -21.86 -24.55 -16.58
C SER A 742 -21.73 -23.06 -16.26
N ALA A 743 -22.61 -22.49 -15.44
CA ALA A 743 -22.48 -21.09 -15.01
C ALA A 743 -21.26 -20.89 -14.10
N LEU A 744 -20.96 -21.87 -13.23
CA LEU A 744 -19.77 -21.88 -12.39
C LEU A 744 -18.47 -21.89 -13.21
N PHE A 745 -18.45 -22.59 -14.35
CA PHE A 745 -17.34 -22.50 -15.31
C PHE A 745 -17.16 -21.09 -15.88
N GLY A 746 -18.27 -20.37 -16.14
CA GLY A 746 -18.22 -18.97 -16.56
C GLY A 746 -17.57 -18.05 -15.51
N ILE A 747 -17.86 -18.28 -14.24
CA ILE A 747 -17.19 -17.57 -13.14
C ILE A 747 -15.71 -17.95 -13.01
N PHE A 748 -15.33 -19.21 -13.26
CA PHE A 748 -13.91 -19.57 -13.32
C PHE A 748 -13.16 -18.86 -14.44
N LEU A 749 -13.76 -18.74 -15.62
CA LEU A 749 -13.18 -17.96 -16.72
C LEU A 749 -13.01 -16.49 -16.32
N TYR A 750 -14.03 -15.91 -15.68
CA TYR A 750 -13.97 -14.54 -15.16
C TYR A 750 -12.85 -14.37 -14.13
N MET A 751 -12.74 -15.26 -13.15
CA MET A 751 -11.68 -15.21 -12.13
C MET A 751 -10.30 -15.35 -12.75
N GLY A 752 -10.12 -16.25 -13.73
CA GLY A 752 -8.84 -16.46 -14.41
C GLY A 752 -8.39 -15.28 -15.27
N ILE A 753 -9.29 -14.62 -15.99
CA ILE A 753 -8.95 -13.43 -16.79
C ILE A 753 -8.70 -12.22 -15.89
N THR A 754 -9.55 -12.03 -14.89
CA THR A 754 -9.41 -10.85 -14.02
C THR A 754 -8.24 -10.90 -13.07
N SER A 755 -7.70 -12.08 -12.74
CA SER A 755 -6.48 -12.23 -11.96
C SER A 755 -5.21 -11.85 -12.73
N LEU A 756 -5.27 -11.70 -14.06
CA LEU A 756 -4.15 -11.21 -14.87
C LEU A 756 -3.95 -9.69 -14.73
N ASN A 757 -5.02 -8.94 -14.41
CA ASN A 757 -4.95 -7.50 -14.23
C ASN A 757 -4.14 -7.16 -12.97
N GLY A 758 -3.18 -6.25 -13.10
CA GLY A 758 -2.32 -5.79 -12.00
C GLY A 758 -1.05 -6.61 -11.79
N ILE A 759 -0.77 -7.61 -12.65
CA ILE A 759 0.50 -8.34 -12.66
C ILE A 759 1.47 -7.66 -13.64
N GLN A 760 2.62 -7.17 -13.18
CA GLN A 760 3.59 -6.46 -14.04
C GLN A 760 4.19 -7.36 -15.11
N LEU A 761 4.35 -8.66 -14.85
CA LEU A 761 4.73 -9.63 -15.88
C LEU A 761 3.70 -9.65 -17.02
N TRP A 762 2.40 -9.60 -16.74
CA TRP A 762 1.37 -9.56 -17.78
C TRP A 762 1.44 -8.26 -18.58
N ASP A 763 1.59 -7.12 -17.90
CA ASP A 763 1.77 -5.82 -18.55
C ASP A 763 3.03 -5.80 -19.43
N ARG A 764 4.14 -6.37 -18.95
CA ARG A 764 5.39 -6.51 -19.72
C ARG A 764 5.27 -7.49 -20.90
N ILE A 765 4.47 -8.55 -20.76
CA ILE A 765 4.15 -9.44 -21.89
C ILE A 765 3.38 -8.67 -22.95
N LEU A 766 2.41 -7.83 -22.58
CA LEU A 766 1.70 -6.95 -23.51
C LEU A 766 2.65 -5.93 -24.15
N LEU A 767 3.60 -5.37 -23.38
CA LEU A 767 4.62 -4.45 -23.89
C LEU A 767 5.59 -5.10 -24.90
N LEU A 768 5.67 -6.43 -25.01
CA LEU A 768 6.39 -7.08 -26.12
C LEU A 768 5.73 -6.81 -27.48
N PHE A 769 4.41 -6.61 -27.48
CA PHE A 769 3.60 -6.39 -28.70
C PHE A 769 3.28 -4.92 -28.95
N ILE A 770 3.51 -4.04 -27.97
CA ILE A 770 3.25 -2.60 -28.06
C ILE A 770 4.53 -1.88 -28.51
N PRO A 771 4.47 -0.97 -29.50
CA PRO A 771 5.66 -0.23 -29.92
C PRO A 771 6.14 0.75 -28.84
N GLN A 772 7.46 0.98 -28.79
CA GLN A 772 8.16 1.77 -27.76
C GLN A 772 7.54 3.16 -27.47
N LYS A 773 6.90 3.78 -28.46
CA LYS A 773 6.24 5.08 -28.32
C LYS A 773 5.09 5.09 -27.30
N TYR A 774 4.44 3.97 -27.07
CA TYR A 774 3.30 3.84 -26.16
C TYR A 774 3.69 3.21 -24.82
N HIS A 775 4.98 3.15 -24.49
CA HIS A 775 5.41 2.66 -23.19
C HIS A 775 4.95 3.60 -22.07
N PRO A 776 4.47 3.06 -20.94
CA PRO A 776 4.06 3.86 -19.79
C PRO A 776 5.28 4.50 -19.10
N ASP A 777 5.05 5.58 -18.35
CA ASP A 777 6.09 6.32 -17.61
C ASP A 777 6.61 5.59 -16.35
N ASP A 778 6.47 4.26 -16.28
CA ASP A 778 6.88 3.49 -15.13
C ASP A 778 8.42 3.32 -15.06
N PRO A 779 9.00 3.16 -13.85
CA PRO A 779 10.46 3.05 -13.67
C PRO A 779 11.10 1.92 -14.47
N TYR A 780 10.39 0.79 -14.63
CA TYR A 780 10.88 -0.36 -15.39
C TYR A 780 10.89 -0.13 -16.91
N ALA A 781 10.09 0.80 -17.41
CA ALA A 781 10.02 1.15 -18.84
C ALA A 781 10.91 2.35 -19.19
N THR A 782 11.20 3.22 -18.23
CA THR A 782 11.97 4.47 -18.42
C THR A 782 13.44 4.35 -18.01
N GLN A 783 13.76 3.63 -16.92
CA GLN A 783 15.12 3.55 -16.38
C GLN A 783 15.92 2.35 -16.90
N VAL A 784 15.24 1.34 -17.47
CA VAL A 784 15.88 0.14 -18.02
C VAL A 784 15.73 0.14 -19.54
N SER A 785 16.80 -0.21 -20.25
CA SER A 785 16.74 -0.34 -21.71
C SER A 785 15.70 -1.38 -22.14
N THR A 786 14.94 -1.09 -23.19
CA THR A 786 13.84 -1.94 -23.68
C THR A 786 14.29 -3.36 -24.02
N ALA A 787 15.48 -3.52 -24.60
CA ALA A 787 16.03 -4.84 -24.91
C ALA A 787 16.25 -5.68 -23.65
N ARG A 788 16.76 -5.08 -22.56
CA ARG A 788 17.00 -5.79 -21.29
C ARG A 788 15.70 -6.13 -20.57
N MET A 789 14.71 -5.23 -20.63
CA MET A 789 13.36 -5.53 -20.16
C MET A 789 12.79 -6.77 -20.88
N HIS A 790 12.90 -6.83 -22.22
CA HIS A 790 12.41 -7.98 -22.99
C HIS A 790 13.17 -9.28 -22.69
N VAL A 791 14.49 -9.23 -22.48
CA VAL A 791 15.27 -10.40 -22.05
C VAL A 791 14.78 -10.92 -20.69
N TYR A 792 14.53 -10.01 -19.73
CA TYR A 792 13.99 -10.38 -18.41
C TYR A 792 12.62 -11.05 -18.53
N THR A 793 11.70 -10.45 -19.29
CA THR A 793 10.36 -10.99 -19.52
C THR A 793 10.41 -12.33 -20.26
N THR A 794 11.33 -12.49 -21.22
CA THR A 794 11.52 -13.76 -21.94
C THR A 794 11.94 -14.87 -20.99
N ILE A 795 12.86 -14.60 -20.06
CA ILE A 795 13.26 -15.57 -19.03
C ILE A 795 12.06 -15.97 -18.15
N GLN A 796 11.22 -15.00 -17.75
CA GLN A 796 10.00 -15.29 -16.98
C GLN A 796 9.02 -16.17 -17.77
N VAL A 797 8.80 -15.89 -19.05
CA VAL A 797 7.92 -16.68 -19.93
C VAL A 797 8.46 -18.10 -20.13
N VAL A 798 9.79 -18.27 -20.25
CA VAL A 798 10.41 -19.61 -20.30
C VAL A 798 10.18 -20.37 -19.00
N CYS A 799 10.36 -19.73 -17.83
CA CYS A 799 10.08 -20.35 -16.53
C CYS A 799 8.60 -20.76 -16.42
N LEU A 800 7.68 -19.89 -16.86
CA LEU A 800 6.25 -20.19 -16.93
C LEU A 800 5.95 -21.39 -17.84
N GLY A 801 6.61 -21.48 -19.00
CA GLY A 801 6.49 -22.60 -19.93
C GLY A 801 6.98 -23.92 -19.32
N ILE A 802 8.11 -23.90 -18.60
CA ILE A 802 8.61 -25.08 -17.87
C ILE A 802 7.61 -25.52 -16.80
N LEU A 803 7.08 -24.59 -16.01
CA LEU A 803 6.05 -24.87 -15.00
C LEU A 803 4.78 -25.45 -15.63
N TRP A 804 4.37 -24.95 -16.80
CA TRP A 804 3.23 -25.48 -17.53
C TRP A 804 3.45 -26.92 -18.02
N ILE A 805 4.62 -27.22 -18.56
CA ILE A 805 4.99 -28.58 -18.99
C ILE A 805 4.93 -29.55 -17.80
N VAL A 806 5.55 -29.18 -16.68
CA VAL A 806 5.53 -29.97 -15.44
C VAL A 806 4.08 -30.19 -14.97
N LYS A 807 3.26 -29.13 -14.97
CA LYS A 807 1.84 -29.20 -14.63
C LYS A 807 1.05 -30.14 -15.54
N SER A 808 1.34 -30.16 -16.84
CA SER A 808 0.63 -31.01 -17.81
C SER A 808 1.01 -32.49 -17.73
N SER A 809 2.16 -32.79 -17.10
CA SER A 809 2.66 -34.15 -16.94
C SER A 809 2.07 -34.84 -15.69
N PRO A 810 2.18 -36.18 -15.58
CA PRO A 810 1.89 -36.91 -14.34
C PRO A 810 2.76 -36.47 -13.15
N ALA A 811 3.88 -35.77 -13.42
CA ALA A 811 4.73 -35.15 -12.41
C ALA A 811 4.22 -33.76 -11.98
N SER A 812 2.92 -33.46 -12.12
CA SER A 812 2.31 -32.20 -11.64
C SER A 812 2.54 -31.97 -10.14
N LEU A 813 2.71 -33.05 -9.38
CA LEU A 813 3.12 -33.05 -7.97
C LEU A 813 4.50 -32.39 -7.74
N ALA A 814 5.36 -32.28 -8.75
CA ALA A 814 6.66 -31.62 -8.62
C ALA A 814 6.58 -30.08 -8.76
N LEU A 815 5.42 -29.53 -9.14
CA LEU A 815 5.24 -28.11 -9.46
C LEU A 815 5.78 -27.16 -8.36
N PRO A 816 5.55 -27.39 -7.06
CA PRO A 816 6.02 -26.47 -6.02
C PRO A 816 7.54 -26.49 -5.86
N PHE A 817 8.20 -27.63 -6.12
CA PHE A 817 9.67 -27.70 -6.11
C PHE A 817 10.28 -26.92 -7.28
N VAL A 818 9.66 -27.03 -8.46
CA VAL A 818 10.07 -26.27 -9.64
C VAL A 818 9.84 -24.78 -9.42
N LEU A 819 8.76 -24.40 -8.74
CA LEU A 819 8.54 -23.01 -8.35
C LEU A 819 9.63 -22.52 -7.39
N ILE A 820 9.98 -23.28 -6.36
CA ILE A 820 11.08 -22.92 -5.45
C ILE A 820 12.40 -22.77 -6.19
N LEU A 821 12.67 -23.59 -7.21
CA LEU A 821 13.88 -23.50 -8.05
C LEU A 821 13.99 -22.16 -8.81
N THR A 822 12.89 -21.44 -9.02
CA THR A 822 12.93 -20.10 -9.62
C THR A 822 13.54 -19.03 -8.68
N ILE A 823 13.56 -19.27 -7.37
CA ILE A 823 14.16 -18.37 -6.37
C ILE A 823 15.69 -18.29 -6.53
N PRO A 824 16.46 -19.40 -6.48
CA PRO A 824 17.90 -19.35 -6.71
C PRO A 824 18.24 -18.92 -8.14
N LEU A 825 17.39 -19.20 -9.13
CA LEU A 825 17.54 -18.66 -10.48
C LEU A 825 17.53 -17.12 -10.47
N ARG A 826 16.56 -16.50 -9.79
CA ARG A 826 16.51 -15.03 -9.63
C ARG A 826 17.73 -14.49 -8.89
N MET A 827 18.20 -15.18 -7.85
CA MET A 827 19.43 -14.80 -7.15
C MET A 827 20.65 -14.84 -8.08
N PHE A 828 20.76 -15.87 -8.91
CA PHE A 828 21.85 -16.01 -9.88
C PHE A 828 21.80 -14.97 -11.01
N MET A 829 20.60 -14.56 -11.43
CA MET A 829 20.42 -13.47 -12.41
C MET A 829 20.93 -12.14 -11.87
N THR A 830 20.86 -11.94 -10.55
CA THR A 830 21.34 -10.72 -9.87
C THR A 830 22.86 -10.68 -9.88
N GLY A 831 23.46 -9.74 -10.62
CA GLY A 831 24.91 -9.52 -10.68
C GLY A 831 25.62 -10.11 -11.89
N ARG A 832 25.11 -11.20 -12.51
CA ARG A 832 25.67 -11.75 -13.77
C ARG A 832 25.00 -11.19 -15.02
N LEU A 833 23.65 -11.22 -15.05
CA LEU A 833 22.87 -10.83 -16.23
C LEU A 833 22.30 -9.42 -16.13
N PHE A 834 22.06 -8.92 -14.91
CA PHE A 834 21.47 -7.61 -14.65
C PHE A 834 22.23 -6.90 -13.54
N THR A 835 22.33 -5.58 -13.64
CA THR A 835 22.90 -4.74 -12.57
C THR A 835 21.95 -4.67 -11.38
N PRO A 836 22.45 -4.41 -10.15
CA PRO A 836 21.59 -4.28 -8.97
C PRO A 836 20.55 -3.17 -9.11
N LEU A 837 20.87 -2.09 -9.84
CA LEU A 837 19.94 -1.01 -10.15
C LEU A 837 18.80 -1.49 -11.06
N GLU A 838 19.11 -2.12 -12.18
CA GLU A 838 18.09 -2.64 -13.11
C GLU A 838 17.21 -3.70 -12.47
N MET A 839 17.79 -4.59 -11.66
CA MET A 839 17.02 -5.58 -10.91
C MET A 839 16.08 -4.91 -9.92
N ARG A 840 16.52 -3.85 -9.24
CA ARG A 840 15.66 -3.05 -8.36
C ARG A 840 14.54 -2.34 -9.13
N CYS A 841 14.75 -1.93 -10.38
CA CYS A 841 13.67 -1.34 -11.20
C CYS A 841 12.68 -2.40 -11.72
N LEU A 842 13.15 -3.61 -12.05
CA LEU A 842 12.34 -4.69 -12.65
C LEU A 842 11.59 -5.55 -11.62
N ASP A 843 12.09 -5.57 -10.38
CA ASP A 843 11.65 -6.44 -9.28
C ASP A 843 11.42 -5.64 -7.98
N GLY A 844 11.53 -4.30 -8.04
CA GLY A 844 11.32 -3.42 -6.90
C GLY A 844 9.87 -3.38 -6.44
N ASP A 845 9.71 -3.30 -5.12
CA ASP A 845 8.43 -3.12 -4.44
C ASP A 845 7.85 -1.69 -4.57
N ASP A 846 8.48 -0.81 -5.36
CA ASP A 846 8.03 0.57 -5.64
C ASP A 846 6.76 0.63 -6.52
N ALA A 847 5.89 -0.38 -6.40
CA ALA A 847 4.52 -0.29 -6.88
C ALA A 847 3.79 0.74 -5.99
N LYS A 848 3.52 1.94 -6.55
CA LYS A 848 2.30 2.64 -6.17
C LYS A 848 1.19 1.59 -6.20
N VAL A 849 0.45 1.41 -5.10
CA VAL A 849 -0.72 0.53 -5.07
C VAL A 849 -1.70 1.08 -6.11
N THR A 850 -1.60 0.56 -7.33
CA THR A 850 -2.60 0.75 -8.37
C THR A 850 -3.77 -0.09 -7.90
N PHE A 851 -4.69 0.55 -7.18
CA PHE A 851 -6.04 0.06 -7.24
C PHE A 851 -6.44 0.05 -8.72
N ASP A 852 -7.32 -0.87 -9.13
CA ASP A 852 -8.13 -0.71 -10.36
C ASP A 852 -8.82 0.69 -10.38
N GLU A 853 -8.81 1.38 -9.23
CA GLU A 853 -9.03 2.79 -8.99
C GLU A 853 -7.71 3.60 -9.00
N GLN A 854 -7.05 3.77 -10.16
CA GLN A 854 -6.70 5.16 -10.43
C GLN A 854 -8.08 5.82 -10.55
N PRO A 855 -8.51 6.66 -9.59
CA PRO A 855 -9.70 7.45 -9.83
C PRO A 855 -9.35 8.28 -11.07
N GLY A 856 -9.80 7.80 -12.22
CA GLY A 856 -10.27 8.70 -13.26
C GLY A 856 -11.08 9.71 -12.48
N GLN A 857 -10.55 10.93 -12.47
CA GLN A 857 -11.12 12.09 -11.81
C GLN A 857 -12.64 11.90 -11.80
N ASP A 858 -13.24 11.68 -10.63
CA ASP A 858 -14.69 11.46 -10.51
C ASP A 858 -15.30 12.86 -10.78
N VAL A 859 -15.24 13.32 -12.04
CA VAL A 859 -15.70 14.65 -12.51
C VAL A 859 -17.21 14.80 -12.24
N TYR A 860 -17.89 13.69 -11.97
CA TYR A 860 -19.33 13.58 -11.86
C TYR A 860 -19.87 13.41 -10.44
N TYR A 861 -19.06 13.57 -9.39
CA TYR A 861 -19.66 13.67 -8.04
C TYR A 861 -20.41 15.00 -7.84
N GLU A 862 -20.18 15.99 -8.72
CA GLU A 862 -20.81 17.32 -8.64
C GLU A 862 -21.67 17.71 -9.85
N SER A 863 -21.69 16.94 -10.95
CA SER A 863 -22.56 17.25 -12.09
C SER A 863 -23.83 16.40 -12.06
N GLN A 864 -24.98 17.08 -11.96
CA GLN A 864 -26.27 16.48 -12.28
C GLN A 864 -26.21 15.84 -13.67
N MET A 865 -26.76 14.64 -13.81
CA MET A 865 -27.00 14.02 -15.11
C MET A 865 -27.68 15.04 -16.03
N PRO A 866 -27.20 15.25 -17.27
CA PRO A 866 -27.99 15.98 -18.24
C PRO A 866 -29.29 15.20 -18.44
N LEU A 867 -30.41 15.86 -18.16
CA LEU A 867 -31.77 15.35 -18.36
C LEU A 867 -32.01 14.92 -19.81
#